data_AF-A0A6I7LYQ6-F1
#
_entry.id   AF-A0A6I7LYQ6-F1
#
_cell.length_a   1.000
_cell.length_b   1.000
_cell.length_c   1.000
_cell.angle_alpha   90.00
_cell.angle_beta   90.00
_cell.angle_gamma   90.00
#
_symmetry.space_group_name_H-M   'P 1'
#
loop_
_entity.id
_entity.type
_entity.pdbx_description
1 polymer ?
#
loop_
_entity_poly.entity_id
_entity_poly.type
_entity_poly.pdbx_seq_one_letter_code
_entity_poly.pdbx_strand_id
1 'polypeptide(L)'
;MSLGKVFNIFKKGAKGASGQKGKKGGGIEWPPGLRIGVYGHANSGKTVYLTVLNEECKIAKDLQISVIDNATAGEFLSNYRMIWGLASGASSGGGTVVDMRGEKKFPESTISDKILKFNAILDHKKRVSVVTYDYSGRSVSIRERTEQTDKVIDFMSGCHGLMFFYDPKTLAAELQSQEHVASFVSMIERLAPLNKSRLPIPIALVITKSDILPGFKGEDQVVLIRAEDESFVSEDFELFLDKILTSNNIASNSAWAGTVREILIKLKDFLKVVTGRTLDFQIFFTSNTGEAPDKIGTDIGRSLYAPPAKIRPVGIREPFYWILKSIMRSRKISRMRTVARFVTLISIIWIILYSLPNLYHFKFLLSGAYRTESSILQAYKGNIYNTSVEERRKIVRAYDDYSRSWTVKWLFQPFQAPAERIKNSYSSLNVEAAASNLNQVIKNFTAIVSDTSAWPKVNPSDSQLIENERHQKLVEDLNGFHQGDETSILYKRSDRALRLWDMFKRAVAAPNDTTVWVTIQKQVQLDKDMYGNQMSAEEVDLGKALSKYKAKQIQIVTAQKAAAELTGLIQEINGNPNGAFRLDTAVTILKQTLANLDPAVDKNNIAMINRYLQAVARWNKTQKYTAKIEVLPEKAHLHIEITENGKAPLWEKHTQIFEGDEVPIFWKVGDNINIAIDLKKQKCKWGKESSDRVILKDKYALFQMDGEVTFDNIGKKAGISFKPPLVDLLPVLK
;
A
#
# COMPACT_ATOMS: atom_id res chain seq x y z
N MET A 1 -15.61 23.56 11.83
CA MET A 1 -16.73 23.44 12.80
C MET A 1 -16.16 23.48 14.21
N SER A 2 -16.56 24.46 15.04
CA SER A 2 -15.92 24.67 16.34
C SER A 2 -16.22 23.53 17.33
N LEU A 3 -15.17 23.08 18.03
CA LEU A 3 -15.20 22.07 19.10
C LEU A 3 -16.24 22.36 20.20
N GLY A 4 -16.73 23.60 20.31
CA GLY A 4 -17.80 24.00 21.23
C GLY A 4 -19.17 23.39 20.95
N LYS A 5 -19.49 22.98 19.71
CA LYS A 5 -20.80 22.36 19.40
C LYS A 5 -20.88 20.89 19.83
N VAL A 6 -19.76 20.16 19.86
CA VAL A 6 -19.73 18.76 20.31
C VAL A 6 -19.84 18.68 21.85
N PHE A 7 -19.26 19.65 22.58
CA PHE A 7 -19.40 19.72 24.04
C PHE A 7 -20.82 20.08 24.52
N ASN A 8 -21.63 20.77 23.71
CA ASN A 8 -23.03 21.05 24.05
C ASN A 8 -23.96 19.83 23.92
N ILE A 9 -23.56 18.80 23.15
CA ILE A 9 -24.29 17.53 23.09
C ILE A 9 -24.03 16.71 24.37
N PHE A 10 -22.81 16.76 24.93
CA PHE A 10 -22.51 16.14 26.22
C PHE A 10 -23.15 16.86 27.43
N LYS A 11 -23.35 18.19 27.36
CA LYS A 11 -24.13 18.92 28.39
C LYS A 11 -25.63 18.64 28.35
N LYS A 12 -26.20 18.32 27.18
CA LYS A 12 -27.61 17.89 27.06
C LYS A 12 -27.81 16.43 27.48
N GLY A 13 -26.82 15.55 27.30
CA GLY A 13 -26.83 14.19 27.87
C GLY A 13 -26.73 14.18 29.40
N ALA A 14 -25.95 15.09 29.99
CA ALA A 14 -25.83 15.22 31.44
C ALA A 14 -27.08 15.83 32.11
N LYS A 15 -27.90 16.61 31.40
CA LYS A 15 -29.19 17.11 31.89
C LYS A 15 -30.36 16.10 31.76
N GLY A 16 -30.24 15.11 30.87
CA GLY A 16 -31.21 14.01 30.76
C GLY A 16 -31.12 13.00 31.93
N ALA A 17 -29.96 12.89 32.57
CA ALA A 17 -29.75 12.03 33.74
C ALA A 17 -30.13 12.69 35.09
N SER A 18 -30.43 13.99 35.11
CA SER A 18 -30.93 14.71 36.30
C SER A 18 -32.46 14.83 36.36
N GLY A 19 -33.18 14.32 35.35
CA GLY A 19 -34.62 14.49 35.16
C GLY A 19 -35.51 13.37 35.70
N GLN A 20 -34.95 12.38 36.39
CA GLN A 20 -35.72 11.31 37.05
C GLN A 20 -35.47 11.32 38.56
N LYS A 21 -35.60 12.50 39.18
CA LYS A 21 -36.08 12.55 40.57
C LYS A 21 -37.50 12.02 40.53
N GLY A 22 -37.65 10.73 40.83
CA GLY A 22 -38.95 10.15 41.15
C GLY A 22 -39.69 11.11 42.07
N LYS A 23 -40.96 11.35 41.73
CA LYS A 23 -41.91 12.13 42.53
C LYS A 23 -41.58 11.95 44.01
N LYS A 24 -41.22 13.06 44.69
CA LYS A 24 -41.32 13.16 46.15
C LYS A 24 -42.81 13.06 46.49
N GLY A 25 -43.35 11.84 46.51
CA GLY A 25 -44.47 11.54 47.38
C GLY A 25 -44.00 11.73 48.82
N GLY A 26 -44.87 12.18 49.72
CA GLY A 26 -44.56 12.46 51.12
C GLY A 26 -44.16 11.21 51.90
N GLY A 27 -43.00 10.66 51.59
CA GLY A 27 -42.41 9.51 52.26
C GLY A 27 -41.69 9.94 53.53
N ILE A 28 -41.73 9.06 54.53
CA ILE A 28 -41.14 9.28 55.85
C ILE A 28 -39.62 9.37 55.70
N GLU A 29 -39.00 10.40 56.29
CA GLU A 29 -37.55 10.56 56.23
C GLU A 29 -36.87 9.65 57.25
N TRP A 30 -36.37 8.51 56.79
CA TRP A 30 -35.64 7.57 57.64
C TRP A 30 -34.18 7.97 57.87
N PRO A 31 -33.62 7.69 59.06
CA PRO A 31 -32.24 8.02 59.39
C PRO A 31 -31.18 7.49 58.39
N PRO A 32 -30.05 8.19 58.24
CA PRO A 32 -29.00 7.79 57.32
C PRO A 32 -28.29 6.53 57.82
N GLY A 33 -28.16 5.53 56.95
CA GLY A 33 -27.48 4.28 57.26
C GLY A 33 -27.89 3.16 56.32
N LEU A 34 -27.28 1.98 56.50
CA LEU A 34 -27.67 0.77 55.81
C LEU A 34 -28.93 0.21 56.48
N ARG A 35 -30.07 0.36 55.80
CA ARG A 35 -31.36 -0.16 56.24
C ARG A 35 -31.43 -1.69 56.09
N ILE A 36 -31.61 -2.40 57.21
CA ILE A 36 -31.90 -3.84 57.24
C ILE A 36 -33.31 -4.01 57.77
N GLY A 37 -34.18 -4.61 56.97
CA GLY A 37 -35.56 -4.89 57.37
C GLY A 37 -35.65 -6.22 58.08
N VAL A 38 -36.22 -6.21 59.28
CA VAL A 38 -36.52 -7.40 60.07
C VAL A 38 -38.03 -7.60 59.99
N TYR A 39 -38.49 -8.50 59.12
CA TYR A 39 -39.90 -8.68 58.80
C TYR A 39 -40.43 -9.96 59.44
N GLY A 40 -41.48 -9.86 60.25
CA GLY A 40 -42.10 -11.04 60.87
C GLY A 40 -43.36 -10.70 61.64
N HIS A 41 -44.18 -11.71 61.87
CA HIS A 41 -45.47 -11.57 62.55
C HIS A 41 -45.31 -11.42 64.07
N ALA A 42 -46.42 -11.28 64.79
CA ALA A 42 -46.40 -11.27 66.25
C ALA A 42 -45.82 -12.60 66.77
N ASN A 43 -45.06 -12.56 67.87
CA ASN A 43 -44.41 -13.72 68.49
C ASN A 43 -43.30 -14.41 67.65
N SER A 44 -42.91 -13.86 66.50
CA SER A 44 -41.83 -14.42 65.66
C SER A 44 -40.41 -14.20 66.21
N GLY A 45 -40.27 -13.65 67.42
CA GLY A 45 -38.98 -13.50 68.09
C GLY A 45 -38.08 -12.33 67.64
N LYS A 46 -38.59 -11.34 66.88
CA LYS A 46 -37.80 -10.20 66.35
C LYS A 46 -37.04 -9.41 67.44
N THR A 47 -37.77 -8.89 68.43
CA THR A 47 -37.22 -8.06 69.50
C THR A 47 -36.25 -8.83 70.38
N VAL A 48 -36.57 -10.11 70.68
CA VAL A 48 -35.68 -11.01 71.42
C VAL A 48 -34.40 -11.26 70.62
N TYR A 49 -34.51 -11.58 69.33
CA TYR A 49 -33.36 -11.80 68.46
C TYR A 49 -32.42 -10.59 68.43
N LEU A 50 -32.95 -9.38 68.23
CA LEU A 50 -32.11 -8.16 68.18
C LEU A 50 -31.44 -7.87 69.52
N THR A 51 -32.14 -8.12 70.63
CA THR A 51 -31.58 -7.94 71.98
C THR A 51 -30.46 -8.93 72.25
N VAL A 52 -30.67 -10.21 71.97
CA VAL A 52 -29.66 -11.26 72.19
C VAL A 52 -28.48 -11.10 71.20
N LEU A 53 -28.75 -10.73 69.95
CA LEU A 53 -27.72 -10.40 68.97
C LEU A 53 -26.81 -9.28 69.48
N ASN A 54 -27.37 -8.23 70.08
CA ASN A 54 -26.58 -7.13 70.65
C ASN A 54 -25.64 -7.62 71.75
N GLU A 55 -26.10 -8.52 72.63
CA GLU A 55 -25.26 -9.06 73.71
C GLU A 55 -24.17 -10.00 73.22
N GLU A 56 -24.52 -10.97 72.36
CA GLU A 56 -23.55 -11.91 71.77
C GLU A 56 -22.47 -11.18 70.95
N CYS A 57 -22.85 -10.11 70.24
CA CYS A 57 -21.92 -9.32 69.43
C CYS A 57 -21.02 -8.37 70.25
N LYS A 58 -21.15 -8.29 71.59
CA LYS A 58 -20.19 -7.50 72.40
C LYS A 58 -18.81 -8.15 72.47
N ILE A 59 -18.76 -9.48 72.43
CA ILE A 59 -17.54 -10.28 72.68
C ILE A 59 -17.05 -10.99 71.42
N ALA A 60 -17.90 -11.09 70.38
CA ALA A 60 -17.59 -11.76 69.14
C ALA A 60 -16.48 -11.08 68.31
N LYS A 61 -15.71 -11.88 67.56
CA LYS A 61 -14.59 -11.43 66.71
C LYS A 61 -15.00 -11.14 65.26
N ASP A 62 -16.00 -11.87 64.77
CA ASP A 62 -16.50 -11.83 63.40
C ASP A 62 -17.49 -10.68 63.17
N LEU A 63 -18.40 -10.46 64.13
CA LEU A 63 -19.39 -9.39 64.10
C LEU A 63 -19.45 -8.69 65.46
N GLN A 64 -19.14 -7.40 65.48
CA GLN A 64 -19.34 -6.56 66.66
C GLN A 64 -20.44 -5.54 66.45
N ILE A 65 -21.30 -5.36 67.44
CA ILE A 65 -22.39 -4.37 67.39
C ILE A 65 -22.16 -3.31 68.47
N SER A 66 -22.21 -2.05 68.06
CA SER A 66 -22.06 -0.89 68.93
C SER A 66 -23.24 0.07 68.72
N VAL A 67 -24.10 0.18 69.73
CA VAL A 67 -25.28 1.04 69.70
C VAL A 67 -24.89 2.51 69.62
N ILE A 68 -25.58 3.30 68.79
CA ILE A 68 -25.22 4.69 68.49
C ILE A 68 -25.98 5.69 69.37
N ASP A 69 -27.22 5.38 69.73
CA ASP A 69 -28.11 6.30 70.43
C ASP A 69 -28.65 5.74 71.75
N ASN A 70 -28.91 6.66 72.68
CA ASN A 70 -29.37 6.32 74.03
C ASN A 70 -30.76 5.65 74.04
N ALA A 71 -31.61 5.91 73.04
CA ALA A 71 -32.94 5.30 72.97
C ALA A 71 -32.84 3.80 72.63
N THR A 72 -32.09 3.44 71.58
CA THR A 72 -31.77 2.03 71.26
C THR A 72 -31.07 1.34 72.44
N ALA A 73 -30.11 2.02 73.09
CA ALA A 73 -29.37 1.44 74.21
C ALA A 73 -30.27 1.18 75.43
N GLY A 74 -31.16 2.13 75.75
CA GLY A 74 -32.14 1.98 76.84
C GLY A 74 -33.13 0.85 76.56
N GLU A 75 -33.55 0.67 75.31
CA GLU A 75 -34.43 -0.43 74.91
C GLU A 75 -33.75 -1.80 75.04
N PHE A 76 -32.55 -1.96 74.47
CA PHE A 76 -31.82 -3.22 74.61
C PHE A 76 -31.51 -3.54 76.07
N LEU A 77 -31.15 -2.54 76.88
CA LEU A 77 -30.92 -2.75 78.32
C LEU A 77 -32.20 -3.15 79.07
N SER A 78 -33.36 -2.56 78.73
CA SER A 78 -34.64 -2.92 79.32
C SER A 78 -35.02 -4.37 78.99
N ASN A 79 -34.92 -4.74 77.70
CA ASN A 79 -35.23 -6.09 77.25
C ASN A 79 -34.23 -7.12 77.82
N TYR A 80 -32.94 -6.77 77.91
CA TYR A 80 -31.91 -7.59 78.54
C TYR A 80 -32.23 -7.88 80.00
N ARG A 81 -32.58 -6.84 80.79
CA ARG A 81 -32.95 -7.02 82.20
C ARG A 81 -34.14 -7.96 82.38
N MET A 82 -35.15 -7.88 81.51
CA MET A 82 -36.32 -8.79 81.54
C MET A 82 -35.93 -10.25 81.23
N ILE A 83 -35.14 -10.47 80.17
CA ILE A 83 -34.76 -11.81 79.70
C ILE A 83 -33.86 -12.53 80.72
N TRP A 84 -32.89 -11.82 81.31
CA TRP A 84 -31.95 -12.39 82.28
C TRP A 84 -32.42 -12.31 83.74
N GLY A 85 -33.54 -11.65 84.03
CA GLY A 85 -34.11 -11.55 85.38
C GLY A 85 -33.32 -10.63 86.30
N LEU A 86 -32.81 -9.52 85.78
CA LEU A 86 -32.11 -8.48 86.56
C LEU A 86 -33.15 -7.45 87.01
N ALA A 87 -33.26 -7.14 88.30
CA ALA A 87 -34.26 -6.19 88.78
C ALA A 87 -34.08 -4.81 88.15
N SER A 88 -35.19 -4.27 87.62
CA SER A 88 -35.34 -2.84 87.37
C SER A 88 -35.59 -2.14 88.71
N GLY A 89 -34.51 -1.81 89.43
CA GLY A 89 -34.60 -1.02 90.65
C GLY A 89 -35.13 0.39 90.36
N ALA A 90 -36.44 0.58 90.52
CA ALA A 90 -37.01 1.88 90.81
C ALA A 90 -36.72 2.20 92.28
N SER A 91 -35.56 2.79 92.56
CA SER A 91 -35.43 3.73 93.66
C SER A 91 -34.46 4.83 93.23
N SER A 92 -35.01 6.02 93.08
CA SER A 92 -34.29 7.28 92.96
C SER A 92 -33.38 7.47 94.17
N GLY A 93 -32.08 7.22 94.00
CA GLY A 93 -31.08 7.50 95.03
C GLY A 93 -29.71 7.04 94.55
N GLY A 94 -28.78 7.98 94.37
CA GLY A 94 -27.41 7.67 93.99
C GLY A 94 -26.76 6.72 94.99
N GLY A 95 -26.47 5.50 94.54
CA GLY A 95 -25.84 4.45 95.34
C GLY A 95 -25.77 3.15 94.54
N THR A 96 -24.70 2.40 94.75
CA THR A 96 -24.35 1.14 94.07
C THR A 96 -25.57 0.20 93.96
N VAL A 97 -25.95 -0.13 92.72
CA VAL A 97 -27.08 -1.05 92.43
C VAL A 97 -26.71 -2.44 92.92
N VAL A 98 -27.37 -2.90 93.99
CA VAL A 98 -27.29 -4.27 94.49
C VAL A 98 -28.22 -5.14 93.63
N ASP A 99 -27.68 -6.25 93.10
CA ASP A 99 -28.38 -7.24 92.27
C ASP A 99 -29.53 -7.92 93.05
N MET A 100 -30.73 -7.35 93.01
CA MET A 100 -31.95 -8.09 93.32
C MET A 100 -32.37 -8.88 92.07
N ARG A 101 -32.66 -10.19 92.22
CA ARG A 101 -33.18 -11.02 91.13
C ARG A 101 -34.62 -10.61 90.82
N GLY A 102 -34.87 -10.12 89.61
CA GLY A 102 -36.20 -9.87 89.08
C GLY A 102 -36.82 -11.12 88.47
N GLU A 103 -38.11 -11.05 88.13
CA GLU A 103 -38.80 -12.13 87.41
C GLU A 103 -38.25 -12.27 85.98
N LYS A 104 -37.85 -13.48 85.59
CA LYS A 104 -37.41 -13.79 84.23
C LYS A 104 -38.62 -13.90 83.30
N LYS A 105 -38.74 -13.00 82.34
CA LYS A 105 -39.80 -13.02 81.34
C LYS A 105 -39.33 -12.55 79.97
N PHE A 106 -39.91 -13.07 78.91
CA PHE A 106 -39.70 -12.52 77.58
C PHE A 106 -40.33 -11.12 77.47
N PRO A 107 -39.75 -10.20 76.68
CA PRO A 107 -40.34 -8.89 76.44
C PRO A 107 -41.75 -8.99 75.87
N GLU A 108 -42.64 -8.08 76.28
CA GLU A 108 -43.98 -7.98 75.71
C GLU A 108 -43.91 -7.56 74.24
N SER A 109 -44.94 -7.90 73.47
CA SER A 109 -45.03 -7.51 72.06
C SER A 109 -44.89 -5.99 71.92
N THR A 110 -44.01 -5.55 71.02
CA THR A 110 -43.77 -4.13 70.74
C THR A 110 -45.10 -3.41 70.42
N ILE A 111 -45.50 -2.45 71.26
CA ILE A 111 -46.76 -1.70 71.13
C ILE A 111 -46.56 -0.43 70.28
N SER A 112 -45.38 0.21 70.40
CA SER A 112 -45.01 1.41 69.67
C SER A 112 -43.81 1.15 68.76
N ASP A 113 -43.88 1.67 67.54
CA ASP A 113 -42.83 1.51 66.55
C ASP A 113 -41.54 2.24 66.96
N LYS A 114 -40.38 1.59 66.79
CA LYS A 114 -39.08 2.13 67.20
C LYS A 114 -38.02 1.92 66.13
N ILE A 115 -37.13 2.91 66.03
CA ILE A 115 -36.01 2.88 65.08
C ILE A 115 -34.74 2.57 65.88
N LEU A 116 -34.12 1.43 65.57
CA LEU A 116 -32.90 0.96 66.20
C LEU A 116 -31.70 1.36 65.34
N LYS A 117 -30.69 2.01 65.94
CA LYS A 117 -29.47 2.45 65.25
C LYS A 117 -28.22 1.93 65.93
N PHE A 118 -27.39 1.25 65.17
CA PHE A 118 -26.13 0.70 65.67
C PHE A 118 -25.09 0.58 64.56
N ASN A 119 -23.82 0.53 64.95
CA ASN A 119 -22.72 0.23 64.05
C ASN A 119 -22.41 -1.26 64.12
N ALA A 120 -22.38 -1.91 62.96
CA ALA A 120 -21.82 -3.24 62.82
C ALA A 120 -20.35 -3.14 62.36
N ILE A 121 -19.43 -3.76 63.07
CA ILE A 121 -18.03 -3.90 62.68
C ILE A 121 -17.83 -5.35 62.22
N LEU A 122 -17.55 -5.52 60.93
CA LEU A 122 -17.38 -6.82 60.29
C LEU A 122 -15.89 -7.16 60.20
N ASP A 123 -15.53 -8.38 60.63
CA ASP A 123 -14.19 -8.96 60.57
C ASP A 123 -13.09 -8.02 61.11
N HIS A 124 -13.41 -7.21 62.14
CA HIS A 124 -12.59 -6.11 62.69
C HIS A 124 -12.08 -5.04 61.70
N LYS A 125 -12.52 -5.06 60.44
CA LYS A 125 -11.99 -4.20 59.38
C LYS A 125 -12.93 -3.06 59.00
N LYS A 126 -14.23 -3.32 59.00
CA LYS A 126 -15.18 -2.42 58.37
C LYS A 126 -16.36 -2.10 59.26
N ARG A 127 -16.47 -0.82 59.63
CA ARG A 127 -17.61 -0.25 60.35
C ARG A 127 -18.71 0.14 59.36
N VAL A 128 -19.94 -0.29 59.64
CA VAL A 128 -21.14 0.00 58.86
C VAL A 128 -22.21 0.52 59.82
N SER A 129 -22.72 1.73 59.56
CA SER A 129 -23.90 2.24 60.29
C SER A 129 -25.15 1.53 59.76
N VAL A 130 -25.89 0.88 60.66
CA VAL A 130 -27.08 0.08 60.37
C VAL A 130 -28.30 0.72 61.04
N VAL A 131 -29.42 0.68 60.31
CA VAL A 131 -30.72 1.13 60.80
C VAL A 131 -31.73 -0.02 60.61
N THR A 132 -32.43 -0.38 61.66
CA THR A 132 -33.52 -1.37 61.66
C THR A 132 -34.77 -0.75 62.29
N TYR A 133 -35.93 -1.23 61.86
CA TYR A 133 -37.23 -0.80 62.37
C TYR A 133 -37.87 -1.95 63.13
N ASP A 134 -38.07 -1.78 64.44
CA ASP A 134 -38.88 -2.70 65.24
C ASP A 134 -40.31 -2.19 65.32
N TYR A 135 -41.26 -3.04 64.97
CA TYR A 135 -42.66 -2.69 64.81
C TYR A 135 -43.56 -3.80 65.36
N SER A 136 -44.81 -3.47 65.65
CA SER A 136 -45.77 -4.46 66.13
C SER A 136 -46.03 -5.53 65.07
N GLY A 137 -45.83 -6.80 65.43
CA GLY A 137 -46.08 -7.91 64.51
C GLY A 137 -47.54 -8.05 64.03
N ARG A 138 -48.48 -7.33 64.65
CA ARG A 138 -49.88 -7.23 64.20
C ARG A 138 -50.05 -6.32 62.98
N SER A 139 -49.21 -5.30 62.84
CA SER A 139 -49.27 -4.30 61.75
C SER A 139 -48.95 -4.89 60.37
N VAL A 140 -48.48 -6.14 60.32
CA VAL A 140 -48.13 -6.90 59.12
C VAL A 140 -49.13 -8.04 58.83
N SER A 141 -50.11 -8.24 59.71
CA SER A 141 -51.19 -9.20 59.45
C SER A 141 -52.07 -8.70 58.30
N ILE A 142 -52.49 -9.61 57.42
CA ILE A 142 -53.26 -9.27 56.20
C ILE A 142 -54.64 -8.67 56.55
N ARG A 143 -55.13 -8.92 57.76
CA ARG A 143 -56.50 -8.60 58.18
C ARG A 143 -56.71 -7.12 58.55
N GLU A 144 -55.67 -6.37 58.92
CA GLU A 144 -55.79 -4.98 59.40
C GLU A 144 -54.80 -4.06 58.68
N ARG A 145 -55.30 -3.17 57.80
CA ARG A 145 -54.50 -2.06 57.28
C ARG A 145 -54.55 -0.90 58.27
N THR A 146 -53.42 -0.65 58.92
CA THR A 146 -53.24 0.48 59.84
C THR A 146 -52.23 1.46 59.25
N GLU A 147 -52.18 2.70 59.75
CA GLU A 147 -51.13 3.66 59.37
C GLU A 147 -49.72 3.08 59.61
N GLN A 148 -49.55 2.23 60.62
CA GLN A 148 -48.31 1.50 60.90
C GLN A 148 -47.92 0.54 59.77
N THR A 149 -48.89 -0.10 59.12
CA THR A 149 -48.64 -1.01 57.98
C THR A 149 -47.94 -0.28 56.85
N ASP A 150 -48.38 0.94 56.51
CA ASP A 150 -47.77 1.75 55.46
C ASP A 150 -46.34 2.21 55.82
N LYS A 151 -46.08 2.53 57.11
CA LYS A 151 -44.71 2.83 57.60
C LYS A 151 -43.78 1.64 57.46
N VAL A 152 -44.25 0.45 57.82
CA VAL A 152 -43.48 -0.79 57.66
C VAL A 152 -43.16 -1.02 56.18
N ILE A 153 -44.16 -0.92 55.29
CA ILE A 153 -43.95 -1.12 53.86
C ILE A 153 -42.97 -0.10 53.28
N ASP A 154 -43.07 1.18 53.65
CA ASP A 154 -42.16 2.24 53.21
C ASP A 154 -40.71 1.96 53.66
N PHE A 155 -40.51 1.57 54.92
CA PHE A 155 -39.20 1.17 55.43
C PHE A 155 -38.63 -0.03 54.67
N MET A 156 -39.43 -1.09 54.52
CA MET A 156 -39.02 -2.35 53.88
C MET A 156 -38.69 -2.13 52.40
N SER A 157 -39.46 -1.29 51.70
CA SER A 157 -39.23 -0.92 50.29
C SER A 157 -37.89 -0.20 50.07
N GLY A 158 -37.42 0.54 51.08
CA GLY A 158 -36.12 1.22 51.08
C GLY A 158 -34.97 0.41 51.67
N CYS A 159 -35.17 -0.86 52.03
CA CYS A 159 -34.14 -1.69 52.66
C CYS A 159 -33.08 -2.17 51.67
N HIS A 160 -31.86 -2.35 52.17
CA HIS A 160 -30.74 -2.89 51.41
C HIS A 160 -30.67 -4.42 51.51
N GLY A 161 -31.31 -5.01 52.51
CA GLY A 161 -31.48 -6.45 52.70
C GLY A 161 -32.63 -6.71 53.67
N LEU A 162 -33.24 -7.88 53.56
CA LEU A 162 -34.40 -8.28 54.37
C LEU A 162 -34.19 -9.62 55.06
N MET A 163 -34.66 -9.70 56.30
CA MET A 163 -34.68 -10.90 57.10
C MET A 163 -36.13 -11.24 57.45
N PHE A 164 -36.64 -12.36 56.95
CA PHE A 164 -37.98 -12.86 57.24
C PHE A 164 -37.94 -13.78 58.45
N PHE A 165 -38.70 -13.48 59.50
CA PHE A 165 -38.73 -14.24 60.74
C PHE A 165 -39.96 -15.13 60.78
N TYR A 166 -39.75 -16.44 60.81
CA TYR A 166 -40.79 -17.45 60.89
C TYR A 166 -40.68 -18.22 62.21
N ASP A 167 -41.84 -18.46 62.84
CA ASP A 167 -41.94 -19.24 64.08
C ASP A 167 -42.45 -20.65 63.75
N PRO A 168 -41.67 -21.71 63.97
CA PRO A 168 -42.10 -23.07 63.68
C PRO A 168 -43.31 -23.52 64.52
N LYS A 169 -43.63 -22.88 65.66
CA LYS A 169 -44.86 -23.20 66.39
C LYS A 169 -46.13 -22.93 65.57
N THR A 170 -46.06 -22.07 64.55
CA THR A 170 -47.20 -21.83 63.66
C THR A 170 -47.46 -22.97 62.68
N LEU A 171 -46.54 -23.94 62.54
CA LEU A 171 -46.74 -25.12 61.70
C LEU A 171 -47.97 -25.94 62.14
N ALA A 172 -48.26 -25.98 63.44
CA ALA A 172 -49.43 -26.67 64.00
C ALA A 172 -50.77 -25.96 63.69
N ALA A 173 -50.74 -24.68 63.29
CA ALA A 173 -51.92 -23.87 62.99
C ALA A 173 -51.92 -23.48 61.51
N GLU A 174 -52.49 -24.33 60.66
CA GLU A 174 -52.41 -24.21 59.20
C GLU A 174 -52.87 -22.84 58.67
N LEU A 175 -53.98 -22.31 59.18
CA LEU A 175 -54.50 -21.00 58.78
C LEU A 175 -53.51 -19.87 59.08
N GLN A 176 -52.86 -19.89 60.25
CA GLN A 176 -51.87 -18.87 60.64
C GLN A 176 -50.59 -18.99 59.79
N SER A 177 -50.15 -20.22 59.50
CA SER A 177 -48.99 -20.43 58.64
C SER A 177 -49.24 -19.91 57.21
N GLN A 178 -50.42 -20.15 56.65
CA GLN A 178 -50.79 -19.64 55.32
C GLN A 178 -50.83 -18.11 55.29
N GLU A 179 -51.42 -17.47 56.29
CA GLU A 179 -51.43 -16.00 56.41
C GLU A 179 -50.01 -15.42 56.50
N HIS A 180 -49.14 -16.08 57.27
CA HIS A 180 -47.76 -15.62 57.43
C HIS A 180 -46.99 -15.69 56.11
N VAL A 181 -47.13 -16.79 55.37
CA VAL A 181 -46.48 -17.00 54.07
C VAL A 181 -47.03 -16.04 53.02
N ALA A 182 -48.35 -15.84 52.96
CA ALA A 182 -48.97 -14.89 52.03
C ALA A 182 -48.50 -13.45 52.27
N SER A 183 -48.31 -13.06 53.54
CA SER A 183 -47.76 -11.75 53.90
C SER A 183 -46.31 -11.59 53.42
N PHE A 184 -45.48 -12.64 53.53
CA PHE A 184 -44.11 -12.63 53.01
C PHE A 184 -44.07 -12.49 51.49
N VAL A 185 -44.91 -13.25 50.78
CA VAL A 185 -45.06 -13.16 49.31
C VAL A 185 -45.48 -11.75 48.90
N SER A 186 -46.52 -11.19 49.54
CA SER A 186 -47.00 -9.84 49.24
C SER A 186 -45.92 -8.78 49.44
N MET A 187 -45.08 -8.92 50.47
CA MET A 187 -43.95 -8.01 50.68
C MET A 187 -42.90 -8.11 49.56
N ILE A 188 -42.55 -9.33 49.12
CA ILE A 188 -41.60 -9.54 48.02
C ILE A 188 -42.13 -8.98 46.69
N GLU A 189 -43.41 -9.21 46.38
CA GLU A 189 -44.03 -8.70 45.15
C GLU A 189 -44.01 -7.17 45.09
N ARG A 190 -44.18 -6.50 46.23
CA ARG A 190 -44.07 -5.03 46.33
C ARG A 190 -42.64 -4.53 46.10
N LEU A 191 -41.63 -5.27 46.56
CA LEU A 191 -40.22 -4.93 46.40
C LEU A 191 -39.75 -5.09 44.94
N ALA A 192 -40.16 -6.19 44.31
CA ALA A 192 -39.89 -6.45 42.91
C ALA A 192 -41.09 -7.16 42.28
N PRO A 193 -41.87 -6.46 41.42
CA PRO A 193 -42.97 -7.08 40.70
C PRO A 193 -42.54 -8.38 40.02
N LEU A 194 -43.40 -9.38 39.98
CA LEU A 194 -43.11 -10.72 39.45
C LEU A 194 -42.52 -10.69 38.03
N ASN A 195 -42.87 -9.67 37.24
CA ASN A 195 -42.37 -9.46 35.87
C ASN A 195 -40.88 -9.07 35.78
N LYS A 196 -40.23 -8.70 36.89
CA LYS A 196 -38.78 -8.46 36.93
C LYS A 196 -38.05 -9.76 37.25
N SER A 197 -37.10 -10.11 36.39
CA SER A 197 -36.34 -11.37 36.42
C SER A 197 -35.42 -11.56 37.64
N ARG A 198 -35.10 -10.50 38.39
CA ARG A 198 -34.17 -10.60 39.52
C ARG A 198 -34.58 -9.75 40.72
N LEU A 199 -34.49 -10.33 41.91
CA LEU A 199 -34.60 -9.62 43.18
C LEU A 199 -33.28 -8.86 43.45
N PRO A 200 -33.33 -7.54 43.66
CA PRO A 200 -32.12 -6.71 43.74
C PRO A 200 -31.45 -6.70 45.12
N ILE A 201 -32.12 -7.28 46.14
CA ILE A 201 -31.69 -7.25 47.54
C ILE A 201 -31.47 -8.69 48.05
N PRO A 202 -30.48 -8.91 48.94
CA PRO A 202 -30.32 -10.17 49.65
C PRO A 202 -31.48 -10.42 50.60
N ILE A 203 -31.92 -11.66 50.65
CA ILE A 203 -33.03 -12.13 51.49
C ILE A 203 -32.53 -13.25 52.40
N ALA A 204 -32.73 -13.11 53.71
CA ALA A 204 -32.52 -14.18 54.68
C ALA A 204 -33.88 -14.63 55.21
N LEU A 205 -34.12 -15.94 55.25
CA LEU A 205 -35.23 -16.52 55.99
C LEU A 205 -34.69 -17.07 57.31
N VAL A 206 -35.19 -16.57 58.43
CA VAL A 206 -34.77 -16.93 59.78
C VAL A 206 -35.89 -17.70 60.46
N ILE A 207 -35.69 -19.01 60.60
CA ILE A 207 -36.51 -19.88 61.43
C ILE A 207 -36.05 -19.68 62.87
N THR A 208 -36.90 -19.06 63.67
CA THR A 208 -36.64 -18.81 65.09
C THR A 208 -37.06 -19.99 65.95
N LYS A 209 -36.67 -19.97 67.24
CA LYS A 209 -37.07 -21.01 68.22
C LYS A 209 -36.70 -22.42 67.77
N SER A 210 -35.56 -22.58 67.08
CA SER A 210 -35.15 -23.87 66.53
C SER A 210 -34.81 -24.90 67.61
N ASP A 211 -34.64 -24.48 68.85
CA ASP A 211 -34.50 -25.33 70.04
C ASP A 211 -35.68 -26.29 70.28
N ILE A 212 -36.87 -25.97 69.77
CA ILE A 212 -38.05 -26.84 69.91
C ILE A 212 -38.16 -27.87 68.77
N LEU A 213 -37.32 -27.75 67.74
CA LEU A 213 -37.42 -28.53 66.51
C LEU A 213 -36.75 -29.91 66.68
N PRO A 214 -37.43 -31.01 66.29
CA PRO A 214 -36.82 -32.33 66.33
C PRO A 214 -35.53 -32.39 65.49
N GLY A 215 -34.45 -32.91 66.08
CA GLY A 215 -33.19 -33.14 65.38
C GLY A 215 -32.27 -31.93 65.24
N PHE A 216 -32.67 -30.73 65.70
CA PHE A 216 -31.78 -29.57 65.84
C PHE A 216 -30.86 -29.73 67.07
N LYS A 217 -29.55 -29.63 66.88
CA LYS A 217 -28.52 -29.98 67.87
C LYS A 217 -27.44 -28.91 68.07
N GLY A 218 -27.23 -27.97 67.14
CA GLY A 218 -26.15 -27.01 67.29
C GLY A 218 -25.86 -26.10 66.09
N GLU A 219 -24.69 -25.45 66.14
CA GLU A 219 -24.23 -24.44 65.17
C GLU A 219 -24.09 -24.97 63.72
N ASP A 220 -23.80 -26.27 63.58
CA ASP A 220 -23.62 -26.94 62.29
C ASP A 220 -24.89 -27.01 61.44
N GLN A 221 -26.05 -26.87 62.08
CA GLN A 221 -27.38 -26.89 61.44
C GLN A 221 -27.99 -25.48 61.30
N VAL A 222 -27.28 -24.42 61.70
CA VAL A 222 -27.77 -23.03 61.64
C VAL A 222 -27.92 -22.56 60.20
N VAL A 223 -27.00 -22.90 59.32
CA VAL A 223 -27.03 -22.49 57.91
C VAL A 223 -27.51 -23.66 57.06
N LEU A 224 -28.64 -23.49 56.38
CA LEU A 224 -29.22 -24.58 55.58
C LEU A 224 -28.47 -24.79 54.27
N ILE A 225 -28.16 -23.72 53.54
CA ILE A 225 -27.52 -23.78 52.21
C ILE A 225 -26.04 -23.47 52.40
N ARG A 226 -25.15 -24.44 52.21
CA ARG A 226 -23.70 -24.16 52.26
C ARG A 226 -23.24 -23.42 51.01
N ALA A 227 -22.06 -22.80 51.07
CA ALA A 227 -21.49 -22.06 49.94
C ALA A 227 -21.30 -22.94 48.68
N GLU A 228 -21.00 -24.23 48.88
CA GLU A 228 -20.84 -25.25 47.83
C GLU A 228 -22.16 -25.59 47.12
N ASP A 229 -23.26 -25.34 47.82
CA ASP A 229 -24.62 -25.72 47.48
C ASP A 229 -25.45 -24.52 46.93
N GLU A 230 -24.85 -23.33 46.78
CA GLU A 230 -25.57 -22.13 46.32
C GLU A 230 -26.10 -22.23 44.88
N SER A 231 -25.53 -23.11 44.03
CA SER A 231 -25.85 -23.18 42.60
C SER A 231 -27.25 -23.68 42.29
N PHE A 232 -27.85 -24.51 43.14
CA PHE A 232 -29.21 -25.04 42.91
C PHE A 232 -30.32 -24.06 43.31
N VAL A 233 -29.99 -22.96 44.00
CA VAL A 233 -30.96 -21.91 44.37
C VAL A 233 -31.50 -21.17 43.14
N SER A 234 -30.78 -21.18 42.01
CA SER A 234 -31.15 -20.49 40.77
C SER A 234 -32.08 -21.25 39.82
N GLU A 235 -32.40 -22.52 40.09
CA GLU A 235 -33.14 -23.35 39.14
C GLU A 235 -34.65 -23.32 39.41
N ASP A 236 -35.13 -24.22 40.27
CA ASP A 236 -36.54 -24.38 40.61
C ASP A 236 -36.67 -24.87 42.06
N PHE A 237 -37.84 -24.64 42.67
CA PHE A 237 -38.13 -25.04 44.04
C PHE A 237 -38.03 -26.55 44.24
N GLU A 238 -38.53 -27.37 43.30
CA GLU A 238 -38.53 -28.82 43.48
C GLU A 238 -37.10 -29.39 43.42
N LEU A 239 -36.26 -28.86 42.52
CA LEU A 239 -34.84 -29.21 42.44
C LEU A 239 -34.06 -28.72 43.67
N PHE A 240 -34.34 -27.49 44.12
CA PHE A 240 -33.80 -26.94 45.36
C PHE A 240 -34.13 -27.83 46.57
N LEU A 241 -35.40 -28.25 46.70
CA LEU A 241 -35.86 -29.10 47.80
C LEU A 241 -35.16 -30.46 47.77
N ASP A 242 -35.09 -31.11 46.61
CA ASP A 242 -34.42 -32.40 46.43
C ASP A 242 -32.92 -32.31 46.79
N LYS A 243 -32.22 -31.30 46.29
CA LYS A 243 -30.79 -31.09 46.55
C LYS A 243 -30.49 -30.80 48.02
N ILE A 244 -31.32 -30.02 48.70
CA ILE A 244 -31.15 -29.78 50.13
C ILE A 244 -31.35 -31.06 50.93
N LEU A 245 -32.44 -31.79 50.68
CA LEU A 245 -32.75 -33.00 51.44
C LEU A 245 -31.76 -34.15 51.18
N THR A 246 -31.14 -34.18 50.01
CA THR A 246 -30.09 -35.16 49.66
C THR A 246 -28.69 -34.75 50.13
N SER A 247 -28.50 -33.54 50.65
CA SER A 247 -27.20 -33.10 51.19
C SER A 247 -26.79 -33.95 52.40
N ASN A 248 -25.50 -34.31 52.48
CA ASN A 248 -24.96 -35.20 53.52
C ASN A 248 -25.24 -34.70 54.95
N ASN A 249 -25.31 -33.39 55.16
CA ASN A 249 -25.55 -32.79 56.49
C ASN A 249 -27.00 -32.94 56.96
N ILE A 250 -27.94 -33.08 56.04
CA ILE A 250 -29.37 -33.19 56.34
C ILE A 250 -29.78 -34.66 56.29
N ALA A 251 -29.39 -35.38 55.24
CA ALA A 251 -29.71 -36.79 55.06
C ALA A 251 -29.16 -37.70 56.17
N SER A 252 -28.07 -37.32 56.83
CA SER A 252 -27.46 -38.10 57.93
C SER A 252 -28.30 -38.14 59.21
N ASN A 253 -29.31 -37.27 59.36
CA ASN A 253 -30.20 -37.23 60.52
C ASN A 253 -31.67 -37.23 60.05
N SER A 254 -32.33 -38.39 60.13
CA SER A 254 -33.70 -38.58 59.64
C SER A 254 -34.72 -37.66 60.32
N ALA A 255 -34.57 -37.38 61.62
CA ALA A 255 -35.44 -36.47 62.35
C ALA A 255 -35.27 -35.02 61.84
N TRP A 256 -34.02 -34.58 61.67
CA TRP A 256 -33.72 -33.25 61.14
C TRP A 256 -34.18 -33.07 59.70
N ALA A 257 -33.93 -34.06 58.83
CA ALA A 257 -34.41 -34.06 57.46
C ALA A 257 -35.94 -33.97 57.38
N GLY A 258 -36.65 -34.68 58.26
CA GLY A 258 -38.11 -34.61 58.38
C GLY A 258 -38.60 -33.21 58.72
N THR A 259 -38.00 -32.57 59.73
CA THR A 259 -38.35 -31.22 60.15
C THR A 259 -38.04 -30.16 59.10
N VAL A 260 -36.86 -30.22 58.47
CA VAL A 260 -36.50 -29.33 57.36
C VAL A 260 -37.50 -29.48 56.22
N ARG A 261 -37.85 -30.71 55.84
CA ARG A 261 -38.83 -30.97 54.77
C ARG A 261 -40.19 -30.36 55.08
N GLU A 262 -40.71 -30.56 56.28
CA GLU A 262 -42.01 -30.02 56.70
C GLU A 262 -42.04 -28.49 56.60
N ILE A 263 -41.01 -27.82 57.11
CA ILE A 263 -40.88 -26.36 57.06
C ILE A 263 -40.80 -25.86 55.63
N LEU A 264 -39.95 -26.46 54.79
CA LEU A 264 -39.79 -26.03 53.39
C LEU A 264 -41.08 -26.23 52.57
N ILE A 265 -41.83 -27.31 52.83
CA ILE A 265 -43.14 -27.53 52.19
C ILE A 265 -44.16 -26.48 52.63
N LYS A 266 -44.23 -26.16 53.93
CA LYS A 266 -45.15 -25.12 54.42
C LYS A 266 -44.78 -23.72 53.94
N LEU A 267 -43.50 -23.49 53.61
CA LEU A 267 -42.99 -22.24 53.03
C LEU A 267 -42.91 -22.25 51.50
N LYS A 268 -43.47 -23.27 50.83
CA LYS A 268 -43.34 -23.49 49.37
C LYS A 268 -43.67 -22.25 48.54
N ASP A 269 -44.78 -21.56 48.83
CA ASP A 269 -45.21 -20.40 48.04
C ASP A 269 -44.25 -19.21 48.18
N PHE A 270 -43.69 -19.00 49.37
CA PHE A 270 -42.64 -18.01 49.58
C PHE A 270 -41.36 -18.40 48.85
N LEU A 271 -40.92 -19.65 49.01
CA LEU A 271 -39.67 -20.14 48.43
C LEU A 271 -39.70 -20.09 46.92
N LYS A 272 -40.79 -20.51 46.26
CA LYS A 272 -40.97 -20.40 44.80
C LYS A 272 -40.79 -18.98 44.26
N VAL A 273 -41.16 -17.95 45.03
CA VAL A 273 -41.01 -16.55 44.63
C VAL A 273 -39.58 -16.05 44.79
N VAL A 274 -38.77 -16.68 45.65
CA VAL A 274 -37.37 -16.28 45.92
C VAL A 274 -36.38 -17.13 45.12
N THR A 275 -36.55 -18.45 45.11
CA THR A 275 -35.76 -19.39 44.30
C THR A 275 -35.91 -19.07 42.82
N GLY A 276 -34.82 -19.12 42.07
CA GLY A 276 -34.79 -18.71 40.66
C GLY A 276 -34.76 -17.19 40.41
N ARG A 277 -35.11 -16.35 41.41
CA ARG A 277 -35.08 -14.88 41.28
C ARG A 277 -33.88 -14.22 41.98
N THR A 278 -33.16 -14.93 42.84
CA THR A 278 -31.90 -14.44 43.43
C THR A 278 -30.94 -15.57 43.81
N LEU A 279 -29.64 -15.28 43.72
CA LEU A 279 -28.56 -16.10 44.28
C LEU A 279 -28.16 -15.62 45.69
N ASP A 280 -28.65 -14.44 46.12
CA ASP A 280 -28.42 -13.89 47.44
C ASP A 280 -29.60 -14.27 48.37
N PHE A 281 -29.88 -15.56 48.51
CA PHE A 281 -30.89 -16.11 49.41
C PHE A 281 -30.30 -17.17 50.34
N GLN A 282 -30.69 -17.15 51.62
CA GLN A 282 -30.23 -18.11 52.61
C GLN A 282 -31.33 -18.40 53.65
N ILE A 283 -31.35 -19.63 54.17
CA ILE A 283 -32.25 -20.04 55.25
C ILE A 283 -31.41 -20.36 56.49
N PHE A 284 -31.81 -19.79 57.62
CA PHE A 284 -31.14 -19.94 58.89
C PHE A 284 -32.05 -20.54 59.95
N PHE A 285 -31.53 -21.45 60.75
CA PHE A 285 -32.18 -22.00 61.94
C PHE A 285 -31.49 -21.44 63.17
N THR A 286 -32.22 -20.67 63.96
CA THR A 286 -31.66 -19.94 65.10
C THR A 286 -32.43 -20.28 66.37
N SER A 287 -31.69 -20.36 67.48
CA SER A 287 -32.27 -20.41 68.82
C SER A 287 -31.76 -19.23 69.64
N ASN A 288 -32.70 -18.42 70.12
CA ASN A 288 -32.38 -17.27 70.97
C ASN A 288 -31.96 -17.67 72.37
N THR A 289 -32.37 -18.87 72.83
CA THR A 289 -32.17 -19.35 74.20
C THR A 289 -31.21 -20.52 74.29
N GLY A 290 -31.01 -21.28 73.20
CA GLY A 290 -30.19 -22.49 73.16
C GLY A 290 -30.87 -23.74 73.70
N GLU A 291 -31.70 -23.56 74.72
CA GLU A 291 -32.51 -24.60 75.34
C GLU A 291 -33.99 -24.25 75.23
N ALA A 292 -34.84 -25.28 75.25
CA ALA A 292 -36.28 -25.12 75.20
C ALA A 292 -36.77 -24.33 76.44
N PRO A 293 -37.63 -23.31 76.25
CA PRO A 293 -38.06 -22.46 77.35
C PRO A 293 -39.04 -23.15 78.30
N ASP A 294 -38.96 -22.82 79.59
CA ASP A 294 -39.80 -23.40 80.65
C ASP A 294 -41.25 -22.90 80.52
N LYS A 295 -42.23 -23.81 80.53
CA LYS A 295 -43.65 -23.44 80.45
C LYS A 295 -44.15 -23.04 81.85
N ILE A 296 -44.48 -21.77 82.05
CA ILE A 296 -44.93 -21.23 83.35
C ILE A 296 -46.47 -21.30 83.49
N GLY A 297 -47.21 -21.21 82.38
CA GLY A 297 -48.68 -21.27 82.41
C GLY A 297 -49.37 -21.07 81.07
N THR A 298 -50.70 -20.98 81.08
CA THR A 298 -51.55 -20.63 79.93
C THR A 298 -52.46 -19.47 80.32
N ASP A 299 -52.35 -18.35 79.61
CA ASP A 299 -53.33 -17.25 79.68
C ASP A 299 -54.10 -17.21 78.35
N ILE A 300 -55.26 -16.54 78.30
CA ILE A 300 -56.26 -16.61 77.21
C ILE A 300 -55.59 -16.62 75.81
N GLY A 301 -55.52 -17.82 75.21
CA GLY A 301 -54.95 -18.05 73.86
C GLY A 301 -53.42 -17.98 73.73
N ARG A 302 -52.64 -17.91 74.81
CA ARG A 302 -51.17 -17.85 74.81
C ARG A 302 -50.54 -18.73 75.90
N SER A 303 -49.56 -19.54 75.51
CA SER A 303 -48.67 -20.21 76.47
C SER A 303 -47.63 -19.20 76.98
N LEU A 304 -47.56 -19.01 78.29
CA LEU A 304 -46.56 -18.18 78.96
C LEU A 304 -45.30 -19.04 79.19
N TYR A 305 -44.16 -18.57 78.68
CA TYR A 305 -42.88 -19.24 78.79
C TYR A 305 -41.86 -18.34 79.50
N ALA A 306 -41.04 -18.96 80.35
CA ALA A 306 -39.86 -18.33 80.94
C ALA A 306 -38.63 -18.62 80.08
N PRO A 307 -37.70 -17.66 79.98
CA PRO A 307 -36.34 -17.97 79.54
C PRO A 307 -35.71 -19.06 80.45
N PRO A 308 -34.93 -19.99 79.89
CA PRO A 308 -34.29 -21.05 80.67
C PRO A 308 -33.28 -20.49 81.69
N ALA A 309 -32.89 -21.34 82.65
CA ALA A 309 -31.94 -20.95 83.71
C ALA A 309 -30.61 -20.43 83.15
N LYS A 310 -30.11 -21.06 82.07
CA LYS A 310 -28.90 -20.64 81.32
C LYS A 310 -29.30 -20.39 79.87
N ILE A 311 -28.97 -19.20 79.37
CA ILE A 311 -29.22 -18.80 77.98
C ILE A 311 -27.92 -19.04 77.21
N ARG A 312 -27.97 -19.89 76.18
CA ARG A 312 -26.84 -20.21 75.30
C ARG A 312 -27.26 -20.07 73.83
N PRO A 313 -27.31 -18.84 73.31
CA PRO A 313 -27.64 -18.58 71.92
C PRO A 313 -26.98 -19.52 70.92
N VAL A 314 -27.74 -20.03 69.95
CA VAL A 314 -27.21 -20.84 68.84
C VAL A 314 -27.58 -20.16 67.53
N GLY A 315 -26.58 -19.80 66.74
CA GLY A 315 -26.78 -19.33 65.38
C GLY A 315 -27.30 -17.91 65.20
N ILE A 316 -27.31 -17.08 66.26
CA ILE A 316 -27.91 -15.74 66.21
C ILE A 316 -27.07 -14.76 65.37
N ARG A 317 -25.76 -14.96 65.26
CA ARG A 317 -24.87 -14.00 64.58
C ARG A 317 -24.92 -14.17 63.06
N GLU A 318 -25.09 -15.40 62.61
CA GLU A 318 -24.92 -15.88 61.24
C GLU A 318 -25.88 -15.21 60.25
N PRO A 319 -27.20 -15.08 60.53
CA PRO A 319 -28.12 -14.40 59.60
C PRO A 319 -27.74 -12.94 59.39
N PHE A 320 -27.37 -12.25 60.46
CA PHE A 320 -27.04 -10.83 60.43
C PHE A 320 -25.67 -10.57 59.80
N TYR A 321 -24.68 -11.41 60.10
CA TYR A 321 -23.36 -11.38 59.47
C TYR A 321 -23.48 -11.62 57.96
N TRP A 322 -24.20 -12.67 57.55
CA TRP A 322 -24.39 -13.02 56.15
C TRP A 322 -25.08 -11.89 55.38
N ILE A 323 -26.17 -11.31 55.91
CA ILE A 323 -26.89 -10.27 55.17
C ILE A 323 -26.03 -9.03 54.97
N LEU A 324 -25.28 -8.61 55.99
CA LEU A 324 -24.34 -7.50 55.88
C LEU A 324 -23.26 -7.76 54.83
N LYS A 325 -22.68 -8.96 54.83
CA LYS A 325 -21.67 -9.39 53.86
C LYS A 325 -22.23 -9.42 52.43
N SER A 326 -23.43 -9.94 52.25
CA SER A 326 -24.14 -9.98 50.96
C SER A 326 -24.46 -8.60 50.43
N ILE A 327 -24.93 -7.67 51.29
CA ILE A 327 -25.15 -6.26 50.89
C ILE A 327 -23.83 -5.60 50.45
N MET A 328 -22.75 -5.84 51.20
CA MET A 328 -21.44 -5.29 50.84
C MET A 328 -20.90 -5.88 49.53
N ARG A 329 -21.09 -7.19 49.29
CA ARG A 329 -20.74 -7.87 48.03
C ARG A 329 -21.50 -7.25 46.86
N SER A 330 -22.83 -7.11 46.98
CA SER A 330 -23.68 -6.50 45.96
C SER A 330 -23.26 -5.04 45.63
N ARG A 331 -22.95 -4.24 46.66
CA ARG A 331 -22.45 -2.86 46.47
C ARG A 331 -21.10 -2.82 45.74
N LYS A 332 -20.18 -3.75 46.03
CA LYS A 332 -18.88 -3.83 45.33
C LYS A 332 -19.05 -4.18 43.85
N ILE A 333 -19.90 -5.17 43.55
CA ILE A 333 -20.22 -5.58 42.18
C ILE A 333 -20.88 -4.44 41.39
N SER A 334 -21.82 -3.72 42.02
CA SER A 334 -22.47 -2.56 41.40
C SER A 334 -21.46 -1.46 41.04
N ARG A 335 -20.51 -1.14 41.94
CA ARG A 335 -19.42 -0.18 41.64
C ARG A 335 -18.54 -0.65 40.48
N MET A 336 -18.18 -1.94 40.44
CA MET A 336 -17.39 -2.50 39.34
C MET A 336 -18.12 -2.40 37.99
N ARG A 337 -19.44 -2.64 37.95
CA ARG A 337 -20.24 -2.47 36.72
C ARG A 337 -20.22 -1.01 36.24
N THR A 338 -20.28 -0.05 37.15
CA THR A 338 -20.17 1.38 36.79
C THR A 338 -18.80 1.69 36.20
N VAL A 339 -17.72 1.21 36.82
CA VAL A 339 -16.35 1.37 36.30
C VAL A 339 -16.22 0.72 34.93
N ALA A 340 -16.73 -0.50 34.74
CA ALA A 340 -16.71 -1.18 33.45
C ALA A 340 -17.41 -0.36 32.37
N ARG A 341 -18.59 0.23 32.66
CA ARG A 341 -19.28 1.13 31.72
C ARG A 341 -18.43 2.35 31.35
N PHE A 342 -17.72 2.95 32.31
CA PHE A 342 -16.80 4.05 32.03
C PHE A 342 -15.63 3.61 31.15
N VAL A 343 -15.01 2.47 31.44
CA VAL A 343 -13.91 1.91 30.65
C VAL A 343 -14.38 1.61 29.22
N THR A 344 -15.56 1.02 29.05
CA THR A 344 -16.16 0.78 27.72
C THR A 344 -16.35 2.08 26.96
N LEU A 345 -16.89 3.12 27.61
CA LEU A 345 -17.13 4.41 26.99
C LEU A 345 -15.82 5.11 26.58
N ILE A 346 -14.80 5.07 27.45
CA ILE A 346 -13.46 5.59 27.15
C ILE A 346 -12.84 4.81 25.99
N SER A 347 -12.99 3.49 25.96
CA SER A 347 -12.48 2.63 24.88
C SER A 347 -13.15 2.97 23.54
N ILE A 348 -14.46 3.19 23.52
CA ILE A 348 -15.19 3.62 22.33
C ILE A 348 -14.69 4.98 21.85
N ILE A 349 -14.54 5.94 22.77
CA ILE A 349 -14.00 7.27 22.43
C ILE A 349 -12.59 7.14 21.86
N TRP A 350 -11.74 6.29 22.43
CA TRP A 350 -10.39 6.04 21.95
C TRP A 350 -10.38 5.42 20.55
N ILE A 351 -11.22 4.39 20.31
CA ILE A 351 -11.39 3.78 18.99
C ILE A 351 -11.81 4.83 17.97
N ILE A 352 -12.79 5.67 18.30
CA ILE A 352 -13.27 6.73 17.40
C ILE A 352 -12.17 7.76 17.12
N LEU A 353 -11.47 8.23 18.15
CA LEU A 353 -10.36 9.19 18.04
C LEU A 353 -9.20 8.67 17.20
N TYR A 354 -8.93 7.36 17.22
CA TYR A 354 -7.85 6.76 16.44
C TYR A 354 -8.30 6.36 15.02
N SER A 355 -9.53 5.83 14.89
CA SER A 355 -10.05 5.35 13.60
C SER A 355 -10.48 6.47 12.67
N LEU A 356 -11.10 7.55 13.16
CA LEU A 356 -11.56 8.65 12.31
C LEU A 356 -10.43 9.38 11.57
N PRO A 357 -9.29 9.73 12.20
CA PRO A 357 -8.16 10.32 11.49
C PRO A 357 -7.56 9.38 10.46
N ASN A 358 -7.44 8.09 10.77
CA ASN A 358 -6.98 7.08 9.82
C ASN A 358 -7.93 6.95 8.62
N LEU A 359 -9.24 6.85 8.86
CA LEU A 359 -10.23 6.80 7.79
C LEU A 359 -10.18 8.07 6.93
N TYR A 360 -10.12 9.25 7.56
CA TYR A 360 -10.03 10.52 6.84
C TYR A 360 -8.76 10.62 5.99
N HIS A 361 -7.62 10.20 6.56
CA HIS A 361 -6.33 10.17 5.89
C HIS A 361 -6.31 9.24 4.68
N PHE A 362 -6.59 7.95 4.86
CA PHE A 362 -6.48 6.96 3.79
C PHE A 362 -7.60 7.07 2.76
N LYS A 363 -8.85 7.31 3.20
CA LYS A 363 -10.01 7.29 2.30
C LYS A 363 -10.22 8.60 1.54
N PHE A 364 -9.77 9.74 2.06
CA PHE A 364 -10.04 11.05 1.45
C PHE A 364 -8.78 11.81 1.08
N LEU A 365 -7.85 12.03 2.03
CA LEU A 365 -6.66 12.86 1.76
C LEU A 365 -5.69 12.18 0.78
N LEU A 366 -5.21 10.98 1.11
CA LEU A 366 -4.24 10.26 0.29
C LEU A 366 -4.87 9.80 -1.03
N SER A 367 -6.09 9.27 -0.97
CA SER A 367 -6.81 8.83 -2.16
C SER A 367 -7.10 9.98 -3.12
N GLY A 368 -7.34 11.19 -2.62
CA GLY A 368 -7.54 12.39 -3.42
C GLY A 368 -6.31 12.70 -4.27
N ALA A 369 -5.13 12.80 -3.65
CA ALA A 369 -3.88 13.03 -4.35
C ALA A 369 -3.56 11.92 -5.37
N TYR A 370 -3.72 10.66 -4.96
CA TYR A 370 -3.47 9.50 -5.83
C TYR A 370 -4.44 9.43 -7.01
N ARG A 371 -5.73 9.73 -6.81
CA ARG A 371 -6.71 9.78 -7.91
C ARG A 371 -6.36 10.85 -8.93
N THR A 372 -5.94 12.04 -8.47
CA THR A 372 -5.51 13.11 -9.38
C THR A 372 -4.33 12.65 -10.23
N GLU A 373 -3.29 12.09 -9.62
CA GLU A 373 -2.14 11.52 -10.34
C GLU A 373 -2.55 10.41 -11.31
N SER A 374 -3.24 9.38 -10.81
CA SER A 374 -3.65 8.23 -11.62
C SER A 374 -4.55 8.62 -12.79
N SER A 375 -5.48 9.57 -12.61
CA SER A 375 -6.36 10.03 -13.68
C SER A 375 -5.60 10.73 -14.80
N ILE A 376 -4.60 11.55 -14.45
CA ILE A 376 -3.74 12.23 -15.41
C ILE A 376 -2.84 11.21 -16.10
N LEU A 377 -2.16 10.34 -15.36
CA LEU A 377 -1.27 9.34 -15.95
C LEU A 377 -2.02 8.34 -16.84
N GLN A 378 -3.24 7.93 -16.48
CA GLN A 378 -4.04 7.02 -17.29
C GLN A 378 -4.39 7.62 -18.66
N ALA A 379 -4.64 8.94 -18.73
CA ALA A 379 -4.84 9.64 -20.00
C ALA A 379 -3.61 9.55 -20.93
N TYR A 380 -2.41 9.39 -20.36
CA TYR A 380 -1.14 9.28 -21.09
C TYR A 380 -0.52 7.87 -21.01
N LYS A 381 -1.33 6.83 -20.75
CA LYS A 381 -0.88 5.42 -20.63
C LYS A 381 0.29 5.20 -19.65
N GLY A 382 0.38 6.02 -18.61
CA GLY A 382 1.42 5.95 -17.59
C GLY A 382 2.71 6.73 -17.92
N ASN A 383 2.82 7.36 -19.09
CA ASN A 383 4.03 8.09 -19.46
C ASN A 383 4.00 9.52 -18.92
N ILE A 384 4.78 9.73 -17.85
CA ILE A 384 4.92 11.01 -17.14
C ILE A 384 5.48 12.13 -18.03
N TYR A 385 6.31 11.82 -19.03
CA TYR A 385 6.99 12.83 -19.85
C TYR A 385 6.05 13.54 -20.84
N ASN A 386 4.91 12.94 -21.13
CA ASN A 386 3.90 13.47 -22.07
C ASN A 386 2.83 14.33 -21.41
N THR A 387 2.84 14.41 -20.08
CA THR A 387 1.91 15.27 -19.34
C THR A 387 2.17 16.74 -19.66
N SER A 388 1.12 17.53 -19.82
CA SER A 388 1.26 18.98 -20.00
C SER A 388 1.78 19.65 -18.72
N VAL A 389 2.38 20.83 -18.86
CA VAL A 389 2.85 21.62 -17.69
C VAL A 389 1.70 21.93 -16.72
N GLU A 390 0.49 22.16 -17.22
CA GLU A 390 -0.69 22.45 -16.41
C GLU A 390 -1.16 21.22 -15.61
N GLU A 391 -1.16 20.04 -16.22
CA GLU A 391 -1.50 18.79 -15.55
C GLU A 391 -0.46 18.41 -14.51
N ARG A 392 0.83 18.58 -14.81
CA ARG A 392 1.90 18.41 -13.80
C ARG A 392 1.70 19.34 -12.62
N ARG A 393 1.34 20.61 -12.85
CA ARG A 393 1.01 21.54 -11.76
C ARG A 393 -0.19 21.08 -10.94
N LYS A 394 -1.20 20.43 -11.53
CA LYS A 394 -2.33 19.84 -10.78
C LYS A 394 -1.87 18.72 -9.84
N ILE A 395 -0.98 17.83 -10.32
CA ILE A 395 -0.38 16.78 -9.48
C ILE A 395 0.44 17.40 -8.34
N VAL A 396 1.30 18.37 -8.65
CA VAL A 396 2.12 19.09 -7.66
C VAL A 396 1.25 19.75 -6.59
N ARG A 397 0.14 20.42 -6.97
CA ARG A 397 -0.79 21.02 -6.00
C ARG A 397 -1.48 19.97 -5.14
N ALA A 398 -1.96 18.88 -5.72
CA ALA A 398 -2.66 17.84 -4.96
C ALA A 398 -1.75 17.23 -3.87
N TYR A 399 -0.47 17.00 -4.17
CA TYR A 399 0.51 16.52 -3.20
C TYR A 399 0.97 17.59 -2.20
N ASP A 400 1.03 18.88 -2.59
CA ASP A 400 1.30 19.99 -1.67
C ASP A 400 0.14 20.22 -0.69
N ASP A 401 -1.10 20.18 -1.15
CA ASP A 401 -2.30 20.30 -0.31
C ASP A 401 -2.39 19.12 0.68
N TYR A 402 -2.09 17.91 0.21
CA TYR A 402 -2.01 16.72 1.06
C TYR A 402 -0.93 16.85 2.14
N SER A 403 0.31 17.21 1.77
CA SER A 403 1.43 17.31 2.72
C SER A 403 1.24 18.46 3.73
N ARG A 404 0.55 19.53 3.32
CA ARG A 404 0.24 20.70 4.16
C ARG A 404 -0.97 20.50 5.06
N SER A 405 -1.80 19.49 4.80
CA SER A 405 -2.98 19.22 5.60
C SER A 405 -2.60 18.98 7.07
N TRP A 406 -3.39 19.55 7.98
CA TRP A 406 -3.13 19.46 9.42
C TRP A 406 -3.05 18.00 9.90
N THR A 407 -3.95 17.14 9.40
CA THR A 407 -3.99 15.72 9.75
C THR A 407 -2.68 15.02 9.40
N VAL A 408 -2.11 15.28 8.23
CA VAL A 408 -0.84 14.67 7.81
C VAL A 408 0.33 15.24 8.62
N LYS A 409 0.38 16.55 8.84
CA LYS A 409 1.42 17.21 9.64
C LYS A 409 1.55 16.70 11.07
N TRP A 410 0.43 16.39 11.70
CA TRP A 410 0.40 16.05 13.12
C TRP A 410 0.28 14.55 13.40
N LEU A 411 -0.49 13.82 12.59
CA LEU A 411 -0.81 12.42 12.85
C LEU A 411 -0.13 11.44 11.90
N PHE A 412 0.29 11.89 10.70
CA PHE A 412 0.87 11.03 9.66
C PHE A 412 2.16 11.60 9.07
N GLN A 413 3.04 12.14 9.93
CA GLN A 413 4.33 12.73 9.53
C GLN A 413 5.17 11.85 8.59
N PRO A 414 5.27 10.52 8.76
CA PRO A 414 6.04 9.67 7.86
C PRO A 414 5.58 9.74 6.39
N PHE A 415 4.34 10.15 6.12
CA PHE A 415 3.81 10.29 4.77
C PHE A 415 4.10 11.65 4.13
N GLN A 416 4.61 12.63 4.88
CA GLN A 416 5.01 13.93 4.31
C GLN A 416 6.21 13.80 3.39
N ALA A 417 7.27 13.12 3.84
CA ALA A 417 8.50 12.99 3.05
C ALA A 417 8.26 12.27 1.70
N PRO A 418 7.50 11.16 1.62
CA PRO A 418 7.10 10.57 0.34
C PRO A 418 6.29 11.53 -0.54
N ALA A 419 5.30 12.23 0.02
CA ALA A 419 4.49 13.18 -0.75
C ALA A 419 5.32 14.36 -1.28
N GLU A 420 6.26 14.89 -0.48
CA GLU A 420 7.20 15.91 -0.93
C GLU A 420 8.16 15.39 -1.98
N ARG A 421 8.65 14.15 -1.89
CA ARG A 421 9.47 13.54 -2.95
C ARG A 421 8.70 13.42 -4.26
N ILE A 422 7.44 12.98 -4.22
CA ILE A 422 6.59 12.88 -5.42
C ILE A 422 6.34 14.28 -5.99
N LYS A 423 5.91 15.23 -5.16
CA LYS A 423 5.76 16.64 -5.54
C LYS A 423 7.01 17.18 -6.21
N ASN A 424 8.18 16.98 -5.59
CA ASN A 424 9.46 17.47 -6.09
C ASN A 424 9.78 16.82 -7.44
N SER A 425 9.59 15.51 -7.58
CA SER A 425 9.80 14.78 -8.85
C SER A 425 8.96 15.35 -9.99
N TYR A 426 7.68 15.66 -9.74
CA TYR A 426 6.82 16.28 -10.75
C TYR A 426 7.15 17.75 -11.02
N SER A 427 7.61 18.48 -10.01
CA SER A 427 8.04 19.87 -10.15
C SER A 427 9.40 20.01 -10.86
N SER A 428 10.26 19.00 -10.74
CA SER A 428 11.60 18.93 -11.31
C SER A 428 11.65 18.09 -12.58
N LEU A 429 10.50 17.69 -13.13
CA LEU A 429 10.39 17.04 -14.45
C LEU A 429 10.90 18.00 -15.50
N ASN A 430 12.22 17.95 -15.71
CA ASN A 430 12.91 18.82 -16.61
C ASN A 430 12.78 18.23 -18.03
N VAL A 431 11.94 18.85 -18.84
CA VAL A 431 11.80 18.52 -20.28
C VAL A 431 13.16 18.64 -20.99
N GLU A 432 14.08 19.47 -20.49
CA GLU A 432 15.45 19.58 -21.00
C GLU A 432 16.27 18.31 -20.73
N ALA A 433 16.08 17.66 -19.58
CA ALA A 433 16.77 16.40 -19.27
C ALA A 433 16.25 15.25 -20.16
N ALA A 434 14.94 15.21 -20.40
CA ALA A 434 14.35 14.25 -21.35
C ALA A 434 14.79 14.53 -22.79
N ALA A 435 14.87 15.80 -23.19
CA ALA A 435 15.43 16.21 -24.48
C ALA A 435 16.92 15.82 -24.61
N SER A 436 17.71 15.99 -23.54
CA SER A 436 19.11 15.59 -23.50
C SER A 436 19.28 14.07 -23.59
N ASN A 437 18.40 13.29 -22.97
CA ASN A 437 18.42 11.83 -23.09
C ASN A 437 18.08 11.40 -24.52
N LEU A 438 17.05 12.00 -25.13
CA LEU A 438 16.71 11.75 -26.53
C LEU A 438 17.86 12.16 -27.48
N ASN A 439 18.57 13.27 -27.20
CA ASN A 439 19.79 13.64 -27.92
C ASN A 439 20.85 12.54 -27.84
N GLN A 440 21.05 11.94 -26.66
CA GLN A 440 22.02 10.85 -26.48
C GLN A 440 21.62 9.58 -27.25
N VAL A 441 20.33 9.26 -27.30
CA VAL A 441 19.80 8.14 -28.10
C VAL A 441 20.02 8.40 -29.60
N ILE A 442 19.71 9.60 -30.09
CA ILE A 442 19.98 9.99 -31.49
C ILE A 442 21.48 9.96 -31.79
N LYS A 443 22.33 10.41 -30.86
CA LYS A 443 23.79 10.32 -31.00
C LYS A 443 24.28 8.87 -31.11
N ASN A 444 23.67 7.95 -30.36
CA ASN A 444 23.95 6.52 -30.47
C ASN A 444 23.54 5.99 -31.85
N PHE A 445 22.40 6.41 -32.39
CA PHE A 445 22.00 6.09 -33.77
C PHE A 445 23.01 6.64 -34.79
N THR A 446 23.42 7.91 -34.66
CA THR A 446 24.45 8.51 -35.52
C THR A 446 25.76 7.72 -35.49
N ALA A 447 26.17 7.22 -34.32
CA ALA A 447 27.36 6.38 -34.19
C ALA A 447 27.22 5.04 -34.92
N ILE A 448 26.04 4.40 -34.86
CA ILE A 448 25.75 3.17 -35.61
C ILE A 448 25.82 3.43 -37.12
N VAL A 449 25.20 4.50 -37.60
CA VAL A 449 25.24 4.86 -39.04
C VAL A 449 26.68 5.12 -39.47
N SER A 450 27.45 5.85 -38.66
CA SER A 450 28.80 6.28 -39.01
C SER A 450 29.83 5.15 -39.08
N ASP A 451 29.56 3.99 -38.47
CA ASP A 451 30.45 2.83 -38.42
C ASP A 451 29.78 1.60 -39.06
N THR A 452 30.25 1.22 -40.26
CA THR A 452 29.73 0.05 -40.99
C THR A 452 29.83 -1.26 -40.21
N SER A 453 30.78 -1.39 -39.27
CA SER A 453 30.92 -2.60 -38.45
C SER A 453 29.82 -2.73 -37.40
N ALA A 454 29.17 -1.62 -37.05
CA ALA A 454 28.06 -1.56 -36.11
C ALA A 454 26.68 -1.76 -36.76
N TRP A 455 26.62 -1.94 -38.09
CA TRP A 455 25.38 -2.11 -38.82
C TRP A 455 24.72 -3.46 -38.52
N PRO A 456 23.39 -3.56 -38.64
CA PRO A 456 22.71 -4.86 -38.66
C PRO A 456 23.31 -5.76 -39.74
N LYS A 457 23.51 -7.04 -39.44
CA LYS A 457 24.11 -7.99 -40.40
C LYS A 457 23.02 -8.60 -41.25
N VAL A 458 23.25 -8.77 -42.55
CA VAL A 458 22.32 -9.49 -43.43
C VAL A 458 22.60 -10.99 -43.30
N ASN A 459 21.56 -11.79 -43.00
CA ASN A 459 21.63 -13.24 -43.05
C ASN A 459 21.73 -13.67 -44.52
N PRO A 460 22.80 -14.39 -44.92
CA PRO A 460 22.99 -14.82 -46.31
C PRO A 460 21.93 -15.81 -46.81
N SER A 461 21.14 -16.41 -45.91
CA SER A 461 20.20 -17.49 -46.22
C SER A 461 18.80 -16.99 -46.62
N ASP A 462 18.35 -15.87 -46.05
CA ASP A 462 16.97 -15.36 -46.19
C ASP A 462 16.89 -13.83 -46.37
N SER A 463 18.04 -13.15 -46.47
CA SER A 463 18.16 -11.68 -46.56
C SER A 463 17.55 -10.91 -45.38
N GLN A 464 17.25 -11.58 -44.26
CA GLN A 464 16.76 -10.91 -43.05
C GLN A 464 17.91 -10.24 -42.29
N LEU A 465 17.60 -9.13 -41.61
CA LEU A 465 18.57 -8.44 -40.78
C LEU A 465 18.66 -9.09 -39.40
N ILE A 466 19.89 -9.38 -38.98
CA ILE A 466 20.24 -9.81 -37.64
C ILE A 466 20.56 -8.54 -36.83
N GLU A 467 19.61 -8.14 -35.99
CA GLU A 467 19.75 -7.05 -35.03
C GLU A 467 20.40 -7.59 -33.73
N ASN A 468 21.34 -6.84 -33.15
CA ASN A 468 21.94 -7.15 -31.85
C ASN A 468 21.24 -6.38 -30.71
N GLU A 469 21.64 -6.64 -29.47
CA GLU A 469 21.07 -5.97 -28.28
C GLU A 469 21.15 -4.43 -28.36
N ARG A 470 22.20 -3.89 -28.99
CA ARG A 470 22.36 -2.43 -29.18
C ARG A 470 21.34 -1.86 -30.16
N HIS A 471 20.94 -2.61 -31.19
CA HIS A 471 19.90 -2.22 -32.14
C HIS A 471 18.51 -2.29 -31.51
N GLN A 472 18.22 -3.37 -30.78
CA GLN A 472 16.95 -3.54 -30.06
C GLN A 472 16.77 -2.45 -29.01
N LYS A 473 17.81 -2.18 -28.21
CA LYS A 473 17.80 -1.10 -27.22
C LYS A 473 17.60 0.28 -27.83
N LEU A 474 18.21 0.57 -28.99
CA LEU A 474 17.97 1.84 -29.69
C LEU A 474 16.49 2.01 -30.05
N VAL A 475 15.86 0.95 -30.58
CA VAL A 475 14.45 0.96 -30.96
C VAL A 475 13.55 1.10 -29.74
N GLU A 476 13.84 0.37 -28.67
CA GLU A 476 13.13 0.48 -27.38
C GLU A 476 13.24 1.89 -26.79
N ASP A 477 14.45 2.45 -26.75
CA ASP A 477 14.71 3.80 -26.23
C ASP A 477 13.94 4.84 -27.06
N LEU A 478 13.99 4.76 -28.39
CA LEU A 478 13.23 5.65 -29.28
C LEU A 478 11.71 5.49 -29.11
N ASN A 479 11.22 4.25 -29.02
CA ASN A 479 9.81 3.96 -28.76
C ASN A 479 9.34 4.46 -27.40
N GLY A 480 10.22 4.51 -26.39
CA GLY A 480 9.91 5.12 -25.09
C GLY A 480 9.57 6.62 -25.18
N PHE A 481 10.18 7.32 -26.15
CA PHE A 481 9.88 8.72 -26.46
C PHE A 481 8.78 8.91 -27.51
N HIS A 482 8.45 7.85 -28.27
CA HIS A 482 7.40 7.83 -29.31
C HIS A 482 6.08 7.24 -28.81
N GLN A 483 5.66 7.64 -27.62
CA GLN A 483 4.35 7.28 -27.04
C GLN A 483 3.67 8.55 -26.56
N GLY A 484 2.34 8.60 -26.53
CA GLY A 484 1.56 9.69 -25.93
C GLY A 484 1.20 10.82 -26.89
N ASP A 485 1.32 12.07 -26.44
CA ASP A 485 0.86 13.25 -27.19
C ASP A 485 1.72 13.49 -28.44
N GLU A 486 1.09 13.23 -29.60
CA GLU A 486 1.68 13.39 -30.93
C GLU A 486 2.11 14.83 -31.23
N THR A 487 1.57 15.80 -30.50
CA THR A 487 1.92 17.21 -30.67
C THR A 487 3.22 17.61 -29.98
N SER A 488 3.70 16.79 -29.03
CA SER A 488 4.89 17.07 -28.22
C SER A 488 6.18 17.03 -29.04
N ILE A 489 7.17 17.83 -28.62
CA ILE A 489 8.45 17.93 -29.35
C ILE A 489 9.27 16.64 -29.26
N LEU A 490 9.20 15.91 -28.14
CA LEU A 490 9.91 14.63 -27.96
C LEU A 490 9.30 13.54 -28.85
N TYR A 491 7.97 13.49 -28.96
CA TYR A 491 7.28 12.56 -29.85
C TYR A 491 7.65 12.79 -31.31
N LYS A 492 7.57 14.04 -31.78
CA LYS A 492 7.91 14.38 -33.18
C LYS A 492 9.37 14.10 -33.53
N ARG A 493 10.28 14.30 -32.57
CA ARG A 493 11.72 14.03 -32.75
C ARG A 493 12.02 12.53 -32.79
N SER A 494 11.44 11.75 -31.88
CA SER A 494 11.60 10.28 -31.87
C SER A 494 10.93 9.61 -33.08
N ASP A 495 9.76 10.10 -33.50
CA ASP A 495 9.06 9.68 -34.72
C ASP A 495 9.95 9.80 -35.97
N ARG A 496 10.60 10.97 -36.17
CA ARG A 496 11.56 11.17 -37.25
C ARG A 496 12.73 10.19 -37.18
N ALA A 497 13.32 10.02 -36.00
CA ALA A 497 14.44 9.11 -35.80
C ALA A 497 14.05 7.65 -36.09
N LEU A 498 12.86 7.20 -35.68
CA LEU A 498 12.33 5.87 -35.98
C LEU A 498 12.10 5.67 -37.49
N ARG A 499 11.50 6.64 -38.17
CA ARG A 499 11.35 6.59 -39.64
C ARG A 499 12.69 6.45 -40.35
N LEU A 500 13.69 7.24 -39.94
CA LEU A 500 15.04 7.17 -40.51
C LEU A 500 15.73 5.83 -40.19
N TRP A 501 15.51 5.26 -39.00
CA TRP A 501 16.00 3.92 -38.65
C TRP A 501 15.41 2.85 -39.58
N ASP A 502 14.11 2.86 -39.82
CA ASP A 502 13.46 1.88 -40.70
C ASP A 502 13.93 2.00 -42.15
N MET A 503 14.11 3.23 -42.66
CA MET A 503 14.68 3.43 -43.99
C MET A 503 16.14 2.97 -44.05
N PHE A 504 16.94 3.25 -43.01
CA PHE A 504 18.32 2.79 -42.91
C PHE A 504 18.42 1.25 -42.93
N LYS A 505 17.57 0.55 -42.18
CA LYS A 505 17.49 -0.93 -42.21
C LYS A 505 17.25 -1.45 -43.63
N ARG A 506 16.30 -0.88 -44.36
CA ARG A 506 16.04 -1.27 -45.76
C ARG A 506 17.27 -1.04 -46.66
N ALA A 507 17.99 0.06 -46.43
CA ALA A 507 19.20 0.38 -47.19
C ALA A 507 20.36 -0.59 -46.90
N VAL A 508 20.45 -1.10 -45.67
CA VAL A 508 21.42 -2.14 -45.29
C VAL A 508 21.06 -3.50 -45.88
N ALA A 509 19.76 -3.85 -45.91
CA ALA A 509 19.29 -5.11 -46.48
C ALA A 509 19.46 -5.19 -48.01
N ALA A 510 19.40 -4.04 -48.70
CA ALA A 510 19.56 -3.94 -50.15
C ALA A 510 20.76 -3.04 -50.53
N PRO A 511 22.01 -3.48 -50.29
CA PRO A 511 23.19 -2.62 -50.43
C PRO A 511 23.45 -2.10 -51.85
N ASN A 512 22.96 -2.81 -52.87
CA ASN A 512 23.09 -2.43 -54.28
C ASN A 512 21.96 -1.50 -54.77
N ASP A 513 20.91 -1.30 -53.97
CA ASP A 513 19.79 -0.42 -54.31
C ASP A 513 20.06 1.01 -53.83
N THR A 514 20.57 1.84 -54.75
CA THR A 514 20.85 3.25 -54.47
C THR A 514 19.58 4.10 -54.28
N THR A 515 18.40 3.60 -54.64
CA THR A 515 17.13 4.35 -54.55
C THR A 515 16.68 4.54 -53.09
N VAL A 516 16.97 3.59 -52.20
CA VAL A 516 16.65 3.70 -50.77
C VAL A 516 17.50 4.80 -50.12
N TRP A 517 18.78 4.89 -50.46
CA TRP A 517 19.66 5.97 -50.00
C TRP A 517 19.23 7.35 -50.53
N VAL A 518 18.71 7.42 -51.77
CA VAL A 518 18.10 8.65 -52.31
C VAL A 518 16.86 9.04 -51.51
N THR A 519 16.04 8.07 -51.12
CA THR A 519 14.83 8.30 -50.32
C THR A 519 15.16 8.81 -48.92
N ILE A 520 16.18 8.22 -48.26
CA ILE A 520 16.69 8.71 -46.97
C ILE A 520 17.13 10.17 -47.08
N GLN A 521 17.88 10.55 -48.12
CA GLN A 521 18.30 11.95 -48.30
C GLN A 521 17.12 12.89 -48.52
N LYS A 522 16.14 12.50 -49.35
CA LYS A 522 14.92 13.28 -49.56
C LYS A 522 14.16 13.46 -48.25
N GLN A 523 14.07 12.43 -47.43
CA GLN A 523 13.43 12.51 -46.11
C GLN A 523 14.21 13.43 -45.15
N VAL A 524 15.54 13.31 -45.09
CA VAL A 524 16.39 14.20 -44.28
C VAL A 524 16.23 15.66 -44.71
N GLN A 525 16.18 15.93 -46.02
CA GLN A 525 15.98 17.28 -46.54
C GLN A 525 14.56 17.79 -46.25
N LEU A 526 13.54 16.96 -46.44
CA LEU A 526 12.15 17.28 -46.11
C LEU A 526 11.98 17.60 -44.61
N ASP A 527 12.57 16.80 -43.73
CA ASP A 527 12.54 17.03 -42.28
C ASP A 527 13.25 18.35 -41.93
N LYS A 528 14.37 18.66 -42.59
CA LYS A 528 15.09 19.93 -42.42
C LYS A 528 14.26 21.14 -42.89
N ASP A 529 13.57 21.02 -44.01
CA ASP A 529 12.77 22.11 -44.59
C ASP A 529 11.50 22.37 -43.77
N MET A 530 10.84 21.31 -43.27
CA MET A 530 9.62 21.45 -42.46
C MET A 530 9.89 21.78 -40.99
N TYR A 531 10.98 21.27 -40.43
CA TYR A 531 11.22 21.32 -38.98
C TYR A 531 12.58 21.92 -38.58
N GLY A 532 13.32 22.57 -39.49
CA GLY A 532 14.69 23.01 -39.24
C GLY A 532 14.90 23.82 -37.95
N ASN A 533 13.94 24.69 -37.58
CA ASN A 533 13.99 25.50 -36.35
C ASN A 533 13.73 24.69 -35.06
N GLN A 534 13.28 23.43 -35.18
CA GLN A 534 12.91 22.53 -34.09
C GLN A 534 13.82 21.29 -34.02
N MET A 535 14.77 21.15 -34.95
CA MET A 535 15.73 20.05 -34.95
C MET A 535 16.87 20.33 -33.99
N SER A 536 17.23 19.32 -33.20
CA SER A 536 18.45 19.34 -32.38
C SER A 536 19.71 19.24 -33.24
N ALA A 537 20.85 19.62 -32.66
CA ALA A 537 22.16 19.43 -33.30
C ALA A 537 22.42 17.95 -33.63
N GLU A 538 21.99 17.04 -32.75
CA GLU A 538 22.16 15.59 -32.90
C GLU A 538 21.33 15.02 -34.04
N GLU A 539 20.11 15.52 -34.27
CA GLU A 539 19.29 15.15 -35.45
C GLU A 539 19.92 15.65 -36.75
N VAL A 540 20.46 16.87 -36.73
CA VAL A 540 21.18 17.43 -37.88
C VAL A 540 22.41 16.58 -38.19
N ASP A 541 23.14 16.13 -37.18
CA ASP A 541 24.32 15.28 -37.35
C ASP A 541 23.98 13.86 -37.81
N LEU A 542 22.87 13.28 -37.34
CA LEU A 542 22.31 12.04 -37.88
C LEU A 542 22.00 12.17 -39.38
N GLY A 543 21.31 13.24 -39.77
CA GLY A 543 20.99 13.54 -41.17
C GLY A 543 22.25 13.69 -42.05
N LYS A 544 23.29 14.35 -41.54
CA LYS A 544 24.60 14.42 -42.21
C LYS A 544 25.25 13.03 -42.36
N ALA A 545 25.24 12.21 -41.31
CA ALA A 545 25.84 10.88 -41.33
C ALA A 545 25.16 9.98 -42.38
N LEU A 546 23.82 9.96 -42.39
CA LEU A 546 23.04 9.23 -43.39
C LEU A 546 23.30 9.73 -44.83
N SER A 547 23.47 11.04 -45.00
CA SER A 547 23.71 11.64 -46.31
C SER A 547 25.09 11.33 -46.91
N LYS A 548 26.11 11.07 -46.08
CA LYS A 548 27.47 10.73 -46.53
C LYS A 548 27.55 9.39 -47.28
N TYR A 549 26.69 8.43 -46.95
CA TYR A 549 26.78 7.07 -47.51
C TYR A 549 26.34 6.96 -48.97
N LYS A 550 25.42 7.81 -49.46
CA LYS A 550 25.08 7.86 -50.89
C LYS A 550 26.30 8.23 -51.75
N ALA A 551 27.11 9.20 -51.32
CA ALA A 551 28.30 9.60 -52.08
C ALA A 551 29.29 8.43 -52.20
N LYS A 552 29.48 7.67 -51.12
CA LYS A 552 30.36 6.50 -51.09
C LYS A 552 29.81 5.33 -51.92
N GLN A 553 28.50 5.03 -51.83
CA GLN A 553 27.91 3.91 -52.60
C GLN A 553 27.78 4.22 -54.09
N ILE A 554 27.45 5.46 -54.47
CA ILE A 554 27.50 5.88 -55.88
C ILE A 554 28.93 5.77 -56.40
N GLN A 555 29.92 6.23 -55.63
CA GLN A 555 31.33 6.10 -56.02
C GLN A 555 31.77 4.64 -56.17
N ILE A 556 31.35 3.73 -55.29
CA ILE A 556 31.64 2.28 -55.40
C ILE A 556 30.99 1.68 -56.65
N VAL A 557 29.71 1.94 -56.91
CA VAL A 557 29.00 1.40 -58.08
C VAL A 557 29.57 1.98 -59.39
N THR A 558 29.90 3.27 -59.42
CA THR A 558 30.55 3.92 -60.57
C THR A 558 31.96 3.36 -60.81
N ALA A 559 32.75 3.13 -59.75
CA ALA A 559 34.08 2.52 -59.86
C ALA A 559 34.01 1.06 -60.35
N GLN A 560 33.08 0.26 -59.83
CA GLN A 560 32.87 -1.12 -60.29
C GLN A 560 32.48 -1.19 -61.77
N LYS A 561 31.59 -0.29 -62.22
CA LYS A 561 31.20 -0.20 -63.63
C LYS A 561 32.39 0.22 -64.51
N ALA A 562 33.16 1.23 -64.08
CA ALA A 562 34.35 1.68 -64.80
C ALA A 562 35.44 0.59 -64.88
N ALA A 563 35.64 -0.20 -63.82
CA ALA A 563 36.57 -1.33 -63.82
C ALA A 563 36.12 -2.46 -64.76
N ALA A 564 34.82 -2.75 -64.81
CA ALA A 564 34.26 -3.73 -65.75
C ALA A 564 34.41 -3.27 -67.21
N GLU A 565 34.09 -2.01 -67.51
CA GLU A 565 34.24 -1.43 -68.86
C GLU A 565 35.71 -1.36 -69.31
N LEU A 566 36.64 -1.09 -68.38
CA LEU A 566 38.07 -1.07 -68.68
C LEU A 566 38.58 -2.39 -69.28
N THR A 567 38.02 -3.52 -68.87
CA THR A 567 38.41 -4.83 -69.42
C THR A 567 38.14 -4.93 -70.92
N GLY A 568 36.99 -4.41 -71.38
CA GLY A 568 36.68 -4.32 -72.81
C GLY A 568 37.57 -3.32 -73.55
N LEU A 569 37.82 -2.17 -72.92
CA LEU A 569 38.68 -1.11 -73.49
C LEU A 569 40.14 -1.56 -73.68
N ILE A 570 40.67 -2.42 -72.82
CA ILE A 570 42.03 -2.96 -72.97
C ILE A 570 42.16 -3.71 -74.30
N GLN A 571 41.19 -4.55 -74.63
CA GLN A 571 41.20 -5.32 -75.88
C GLN A 571 41.04 -4.41 -77.10
N GLU A 572 40.12 -3.44 -77.03
CA GLU A 572 39.89 -2.48 -78.11
C GLU A 572 41.14 -1.63 -78.40
N ILE A 573 41.76 -1.07 -77.35
CA ILE A 573 42.95 -0.21 -77.49
C ILE A 573 44.15 -1.03 -77.97
N ASN A 574 44.44 -2.17 -77.34
CA ASN A 574 45.59 -3.00 -77.71
C ASN A 574 45.43 -3.74 -79.05
N GLY A 575 44.20 -3.87 -79.56
CA GLY A 575 43.92 -4.45 -80.87
C GLY A 575 43.92 -3.45 -82.03
N ASN A 576 43.80 -2.15 -81.76
CA ASN A 576 43.67 -1.14 -82.82
C ASN A 576 45.04 -0.64 -83.32
N PRO A 577 45.41 -0.85 -84.61
CA PRO A 577 46.70 -0.42 -85.15
C PRO A 577 46.76 1.07 -85.51
N ASN A 578 45.64 1.81 -85.44
CA ASN A 578 45.59 3.20 -85.84
C ASN A 578 46.28 4.11 -84.80
N GLY A 579 47.36 4.79 -85.23
CA GLY A 579 48.12 5.71 -84.38
C GLY A 579 47.28 6.88 -83.85
N ALA A 580 46.38 7.44 -84.64
CA ALA A 580 45.51 8.53 -84.20
C ALA A 580 44.54 8.08 -83.10
N PHE A 581 43.98 6.87 -83.23
CA PHE A 581 43.13 6.30 -82.19
C PHE A 581 43.90 6.09 -80.89
N ARG A 582 45.09 5.46 -80.93
CA ARG A 582 45.88 5.16 -79.73
C ARG A 582 46.46 6.39 -79.04
N LEU A 583 46.87 7.40 -79.80
CA LEU A 583 47.55 8.58 -79.26
C LEU A 583 46.57 9.71 -78.87
N ASP A 584 45.33 9.71 -79.37
CA ASP A 584 44.32 10.75 -79.06
C ASP A 584 43.03 10.18 -78.44
N THR A 585 42.31 9.35 -79.19
CA THR A 585 40.97 8.88 -78.79
C THR A 585 41.05 8.02 -77.53
N ALA A 586 41.96 7.05 -77.51
CA ALA A 586 42.23 6.20 -76.35
C ALA A 586 42.67 7.03 -75.14
N VAL A 587 43.47 8.09 -75.31
CA VAL A 587 43.84 9.00 -74.21
C VAL A 587 42.63 9.66 -73.60
N THR A 588 41.69 10.13 -74.42
CA THR A 588 40.47 10.79 -73.96
C THR A 588 39.60 9.82 -73.17
N ILE A 589 39.37 8.62 -73.72
CA ILE A 589 38.59 7.56 -73.06
C ILE A 589 39.26 7.16 -71.74
N LEU A 590 40.57 6.88 -71.75
CA LEU A 590 41.30 6.45 -70.57
C LEU A 590 41.37 7.52 -69.48
N LYS A 591 41.45 8.81 -69.81
CA LYS A 591 41.35 9.90 -68.82
C LYS A 591 39.98 9.96 -68.16
N GLN A 592 38.90 9.74 -68.93
CA GLN A 592 37.55 9.67 -68.39
C GLN A 592 37.37 8.44 -67.49
N THR A 593 37.83 7.27 -67.93
CA THR A 593 37.81 6.05 -67.11
C THR A 593 38.63 6.25 -65.83
N LEU A 594 39.83 6.83 -65.92
CA LEU A 594 40.70 7.11 -64.77
C LEU A 594 40.03 8.00 -63.72
N ALA A 595 39.23 8.99 -64.13
CA ALA A 595 38.50 9.85 -63.21
C ALA A 595 37.40 9.11 -62.41
N ASN A 596 36.96 7.96 -62.91
CA ASN A 596 35.87 7.17 -62.34
C ASN A 596 36.33 5.95 -61.53
N LEU A 597 37.63 5.58 -61.58
CA LEU A 597 38.19 4.46 -60.81
C LEU A 597 38.46 4.83 -59.34
N ASP A 598 38.42 3.84 -58.44
CA ASP A 598 38.70 4.06 -57.02
C ASP A 598 40.21 3.90 -56.72
N PRO A 599 40.93 4.93 -56.26
CA PRO A 599 42.36 4.85 -55.92
C PRO A 599 42.72 3.80 -54.86
N ALA A 600 41.79 3.42 -53.99
CA ALA A 600 42.03 2.43 -52.95
C ALA A 600 41.99 0.99 -53.48
N VAL A 601 41.11 0.73 -54.46
CA VAL A 601 40.79 -0.62 -54.98
C VAL A 601 41.49 -0.88 -56.31
N ASP A 602 41.46 0.09 -57.23
CA ASP A 602 41.87 -0.07 -58.63
C ASP A 602 43.34 0.31 -58.89
N LYS A 603 44.21 0.16 -57.88
CA LYS A 603 45.62 0.60 -57.95
C LYS A 603 46.36 0.09 -59.20
N ASN A 604 46.12 -1.16 -59.57
CA ASN A 604 46.74 -1.78 -60.74
C ASN A 604 46.22 -1.18 -62.06
N ASN A 605 44.89 -1.00 -62.17
CA ASN A 605 44.25 -0.39 -63.34
C ASN A 605 44.71 1.07 -63.52
N ILE A 606 44.76 1.83 -62.42
CA ILE A 606 45.25 3.21 -62.40
C ILE A 606 46.72 3.28 -62.83
N ALA A 607 47.57 2.40 -62.31
CA ALA A 607 48.98 2.35 -62.68
C ALA A 607 49.17 2.01 -64.17
N MET A 608 48.42 1.05 -64.69
CA MET A 608 48.42 0.66 -66.10
C MET A 608 48.01 1.83 -67.02
N ILE A 609 46.91 2.52 -66.72
CA ILE A 609 46.46 3.69 -67.48
C ILE A 609 47.51 4.80 -67.44
N ASN A 610 48.07 5.09 -66.27
CA ASN A 610 49.09 6.14 -66.14
C ASN A 610 50.37 5.81 -66.92
N ARG A 611 50.82 4.55 -66.95
CA ARG A 611 51.94 4.12 -67.81
C ARG A 611 51.64 4.33 -69.29
N TYR A 612 50.42 3.99 -69.73
CA TYR A 612 49.98 4.24 -71.10
C TYR A 612 50.02 5.73 -71.43
N LEU A 613 49.44 6.59 -70.59
CA LEU A 613 49.44 8.05 -70.78
C LEU A 613 50.85 8.65 -70.80
N GLN A 614 51.76 8.15 -69.96
CA GLN A 614 53.17 8.54 -69.97
C GLN A 614 53.88 8.11 -71.25
N ALA A 615 53.58 6.92 -71.78
CA ALA A 615 54.13 6.46 -73.05
C ALA A 615 53.62 7.29 -74.22
N VAL A 616 52.33 7.64 -74.26
CA VAL A 616 51.77 8.58 -75.26
C VAL A 616 52.48 9.93 -75.20
N ALA A 617 52.74 10.46 -74.00
CA ALA A 617 53.40 11.77 -73.84
C ALA A 617 54.81 11.83 -74.47
N ARG A 618 55.48 10.69 -74.71
CA ARG A 618 56.77 10.64 -75.41
C ARG A 618 56.66 11.03 -76.88
N TRP A 619 55.51 10.78 -77.52
CA TRP A 619 55.24 11.12 -78.93
C TRP A 619 55.08 12.64 -79.15
N ASN A 620 54.75 13.39 -78.10
CA ASN A 620 54.71 14.86 -78.15
C ASN A 620 56.10 15.51 -78.04
N LYS A 621 57.15 14.71 -77.83
CA LYS A 621 58.55 15.16 -77.82
C LYS A 621 59.25 14.63 -79.06
N THR A 622 60.24 15.36 -79.58
CA THR A 622 61.00 14.92 -80.74
C THR A 622 61.70 13.59 -80.43
N GLN A 623 61.35 12.54 -81.18
CA GLN A 623 61.95 11.21 -81.10
C GLN A 623 62.68 10.88 -82.40
N LYS A 624 63.66 9.98 -82.31
CA LYS A 624 64.36 9.43 -83.48
C LYS A 624 63.62 8.17 -83.96
N TYR A 625 63.22 8.18 -85.23
CA TYR A 625 62.64 7.05 -85.96
C TYR A 625 63.56 6.69 -87.12
N THR A 626 63.70 5.41 -87.46
CA THR A 626 64.51 5.00 -88.61
C THR A 626 63.56 4.64 -89.74
N ALA A 627 63.51 5.47 -90.78
CA ALA A 627 62.76 5.17 -91.99
C ALA A 627 63.65 4.42 -92.98
N LYS A 628 63.10 3.38 -93.60
CA LYS A 628 63.72 2.62 -94.68
C LYS A 628 62.97 2.92 -95.97
N ILE A 629 63.71 3.35 -96.99
CA ILE A 629 63.12 3.58 -98.31
C ILE A 629 63.01 2.24 -99.02
N GLU A 630 61.79 1.74 -99.19
CA GLU A 630 61.54 0.42 -99.76
C GLU A 630 61.56 0.44 -101.28
N VAL A 631 60.93 1.44 -101.90
CA VAL A 631 60.77 1.50 -103.35
C VAL A 631 60.82 2.96 -103.82
N LEU A 632 61.62 3.26 -104.84
CA LEU A 632 61.61 4.53 -105.55
C LEU A 632 61.39 4.38 -107.06
N PRO A 633 60.67 5.31 -107.71
CA PRO A 633 60.45 5.27 -109.16
C PRO A 633 61.73 5.70 -109.91
N GLU A 634 62.02 5.04 -111.04
CA GLU A 634 62.98 5.51 -112.05
C GLU A 634 64.38 5.93 -111.54
N LYS A 635 64.90 5.27 -110.49
CA LYS A 635 66.18 5.63 -109.83
C LYS A 635 66.20 7.07 -109.29
N ALA A 636 65.05 7.56 -108.84
CA ALA A 636 64.93 8.83 -108.14
C ALA A 636 65.66 8.81 -106.79
N HIS A 637 65.78 9.98 -106.16
CA HIS A 637 66.13 10.11 -104.75
C HIS A 637 65.11 11.01 -104.05
N LEU A 638 64.95 10.79 -102.75
CA LEU A 638 64.08 11.58 -101.88
C LEU A 638 64.87 12.58 -101.05
N HIS A 639 64.19 13.65 -100.69
CA HIS A 639 64.58 14.58 -99.64
C HIS A 639 63.46 14.63 -98.61
N ILE A 640 63.79 14.40 -97.35
CA ILE A 640 62.82 14.40 -96.25
C ILE A 640 63.25 15.44 -95.23
N GLU A 641 62.39 16.43 -94.99
CA GLU A 641 62.60 17.45 -93.97
C GLU A 641 61.37 17.60 -93.06
N ILE A 642 61.62 17.51 -91.76
CA ILE A 642 60.61 17.68 -90.72
C ILE A 642 60.58 19.15 -90.31
N THR A 643 59.41 19.78 -90.39
CA THR A 643 59.23 21.17 -89.97
C THR A 643 58.13 21.29 -88.94
N GLU A 644 58.25 22.25 -88.03
CA GLU A 644 57.13 22.61 -87.15
C GLU A 644 55.95 23.09 -88.00
N ASN A 645 54.74 22.87 -87.51
CA ASN A 645 53.53 23.25 -88.25
C ASN A 645 53.56 24.73 -88.68
N GLY A 646 53.27 24.99 -89.96
CA GLY A 646 53.30 26.33 -90.55
C GLY A 646 54.67 26.81 -91.03
N LYS A 647 55.78 26.12 -90.73
CA LYS A 647 57.12 26.47 -91.23
C LYS A 647 57.43 25.78 -92.56
N ALA A 648 58.02 26.52 -93.48
CA ALA A 648 58.53 25.99 -94.74
C ALA A 648 59.87 25.25 -94.53
N PRO A 649 60.13 24.17 -95.28
CA PRO A 649 61.42 23.47 -95.25
C PRO A 649 62.53 24.37 -95.80
N LEU A 650 63.68 24.35 -95.15
CA LEU A 650 64.85 25.16 -95.51
C LEU A 650 65.77 24.43 -96.50
N TRP A 651 65.71 23.10 -96.51
CA TRP A 651 66.53 22.18 -97.31
C TRP A 651 68.04 22.36 -97.12
N GLU A 652 68.45 22.84 -95.94
CA GLU A 652 69.84 23.19 -95.62
C GLU A 652 70.78 21.98 -95.60
N LYS A 653 70.24 20.77 -95.43
CA LYS A 653 71.00 19.52 -95.47
C LYS A 653 70.76 18.84 -96.80
N HIS A 654 71.81 18.76 -97.62
CA HIS A 654 71.80 18.08 -98.92
C HIS A 654 71.72 16.55 -98.80
N THR A 655 70.67 16.01 -98.17
CA THR A 655 70.48 14.56 -97.99
C THR A 655 69.73 13.96 -99.16
N GLN A 656 70.46 13.37 -100.10
CA GLN A 656 69.88 12.50 -101.14
C GLN A 656 69.67 11.12 -100.54
N ILE A 657 68.42 10.65 -100.51
CA ILE A 657 68.05 9.35 -99.93
C ILE A 657 67.61 8.42 -101.06
N PHE A 658 68.28 7.28 -101.20
CA PHE A 658 68.06 6.30 -102.25
C PHE A 658 67.26 5.08 -101.76
N GLU A 659 66.81 4.26 -102.70
CA GLU A 659 66.16 2.99 -102.40
C GLU A 659 67.11 2.06 -101.63
N GLY A 660 66.62 1.49 -100.53
CA GLY A 660 67.39 0.66 -99.60
C GLY A 660 68.03 1.43 -98.43
N ASP A 661 68.09 2.76 -98.48
CA ASP A 661 68.70 3.55 -97.42
C ASP A 661 67.85 3.54 -96.13
N GLU A 662 68.55 3.57 -94.99
CA GLU A 662 67.95 3.78 -93.67
C GLU A 662 68.34 5.16 -93.14
N VAL A 663 67.35 6.00 -92.92
CA VAL A 663 67.54 7.40 -92.53
C VAL A 663 66.90 7.70 -91.18
N PRO A 664 67.60 8.40 -90.28
CA PRO A 664 67.03 8.83 -89.02
C PRO A 664 66.14 10.07 -89.23
N ILE A 665 64.88 9.96 -88.83
CA ILE A 665 63.88 11.01 -88.84
C ILE A 665 63.63 11.45 -87.40
N PHE A 666 63.80 12.74 -87.14
CA PHE A 666 63.52 13.34 -85.84
C PHE A 666 62.16 14.03 -85.90
N TRP A 667 61.14 13.45 -85.27
CA TRP A 667 59.75 13.90 -85.39
C TRP A 667 59.04 13.91 -84.04
N LYS A 668 58.06 14.82 -83.88
CA LYS A 668 57.07 14.84 -82.80
C LYS A 668 55.68 15.05 -83.38
N VAL A 669 54.65 14.63 -82.66
CA VAL A 669 53.24 14.84 -83.02
C VAL A 669 52.98 16.31 -83.34
N GLY A 670 52.34 16.54 -84.49
CA GLY A 670 52.02 17.87 -85.02
C GLY A 670 53.09 18.51 -85.91
N ASP A 671 54.29 17.93 -86.03
CA ASP A 671 55.27 18.38 -87.03
C ASP A 671 54.88 17.88 -88.42
N ASN A 672 55.09 18.73 -89.42
CA ASN A 672 54.84 18.43 -90.83
C ASN A 672 56.02 17.64 -91.41
N ILE A 673 55.73 16.68 -92.27
CA ILE A 673 56.75 15.93 -93.02
C ILE A 673 56.73 16.40 -94.47
N ASN A 674 57.82 17.01 -94.90
CA ASN A 674 58.00 17.48 -96.26
C ASN A 674 58.84 16.47 -97.02
N ILE A 675 58.28 15.90 -98.07
CA ILE A 675 58.94 14.90 -98.90
C ILE A 675 59.00 15.45 -100.32
N ALA A 676 60.21 15.62 -100.85
CA ALA A 676 60.44 15.99 -102.24
C ALA A 676 61.09 14.82 -102.97
N ILE A 677 60.74 14.66 -104.25
CA ILE A 677 61.32 13.63 -105.11
C ILE A 677 61.99 14.27 -106.31
N ASP A 678 63.22 13.83 -106.61
CA ASP A 678 63.99 14.30 -107.77
C ASP A 678 64.35 13.11 -108.67
N LEU A 679 63.89 13.16 -109.94
CA LEU A 679 64.17 12.13 -110.93
C LEU A 679 65.58 12.30 -111.53
N LYS A 680 66.29 11.20 -111.79
CA LYS A 680 67.69 11.19 -112.27
C LYS A 680 67.95 12.03 -113.55
N LYS A 681 66.94 12.25 -114.39
CA LYS A 681 67.04 13.01 -115.66
C LYS A 681 66.88 14.52 -115.48
N GLN A 682 66.54 15.01 -114.29
CA GLN A 682 66.28 16.43 -114.02
C GLN A 682 67.32 16.98 -113.03
N LYS A 683 67.62 18.29 -113.14
CA LYS A 683 68.49 18.97 -112.16
C LYS A 683 67.78 18.95 -110.81
N CYS A 684 68.44 18.50 -109.74
CA CYS A 684 67.88 18.41 -108.40
C CYS A 684 67.30 19.76 -107.94
N LYS A 685 65.98 19.81 -107.72
CA LYS A 685 65.24 21.03 -107.37
C LYS A 685 64.82 21.06 -105.90
N TRP A 686 65.04 20.00 -105.11
CA TRP A 686 64.74 19.98 -103.67
C TRP A 686 63.28 20.37 -103.35
N GLY A 687 62.33 20.05 -104.25
CA GLY A 687 60.92 20.44 -104.09
C GLY A 687 60.65 21.95 -104.15
N LYS A 688 61.54 22.76 -104.77
CA LYS A 688 61.30 24.19 -105.04
C LYS A 688 60.12 24.43 -105.99
N GLU A 689 59.80 23.48 -106.85
CA GLU A 689 58.55 23.45 -107.61
C GLU A 689 57.50 22.71 -106.78
N SER A 690 56.34 23.32 -106.56
CA SER A 690 55.28 22.76 -105.71
C SER A 690 54.73 21.43 -106.24
N SER A 691 55.01 21.08 -107.48
CA SER A 691 54.54 19.86 -108.14
C SER A 691 55.23 18.58 -107.65
N ASP A 692 56.49 18.66 -107.22
CA ASP A 692 57.33 17.47 -106.92
C ASP A 692 57.50 17.23 -105.42
N ARG A 693 56.58 17.79 -104.63
CA ARG A 693 56.62 17.79 -103.16
C ARG A 693 55.28 17.38 -102.58
N VAL A 694 55.33 16.45 -101.63
CA VAL A 694 54.20 16.09 -100.76
C VAL A 694 54.46 16.66 -99.38
N ILE A 695 53.43 17.24 -98.77
CA ILE A 695 53.47 17.72 -97.39
C ILE A 695 52.43 16.93 -96.61
N LEU A 696 52.89 16.08 -95.70
CA LEU A 696 52.02 15.38 -94.77
C LEU A 696 51.80 16.31 -93.57
N LYS A 697 50.57 16.84 -93.46
CA LYS A 697 50.15 17.84 -92.45
C LYS A 697 49.29 17.26 -91.34
N ASP A 698 48.96 15.97 -91.41
CA ASP A 698 48.18 15.33 -90.36
C ASP A 698 48.93 15.37 -89.03
N LYS A 699 48.20 15.47 -87.93
CA LYS A 699 48.78 15.48 -86.57
C LYS A 699 49.67 14.25 -86.33
N TYR A 700 49.36 13.13 -87.00
CA TYR A 700 50.09 11.87 -86.99
C TYR A 700 50.73 11.56 -88.35
N ALA A 701 51.23 12.59 -89.05
CA ALA A 701 51.85 12.51 -90.38
C ALA A 701 52.90 11.40 -90.53
N LEU A 702 53.61 11.03 -89.47
CA LEU A 702 54.57 9.92 -89.48
C LEU A 702 53.91 8.59 -89.87
N PHE A 703 52.68 8.32 -89.44
CA PHE A 703 51.94 7.10 -89.80
C PHE A 703 51.37 7.15 -91.22
N GLN A 704 51.17 8.35 -91.79
CA GLN A 704 50.82 8.50 -93.20
C GLN A 704 52.03 8.27 -94.12
N MET A 705 53.23 8.54 -93.60
CA MET A 705 54.48 8.29 -94.29
C MET A 705 54.83 6.79 -94.35
N ASP A 706 54.40 6.00 -93.37
CA ASP A 706 54.61 4.54 -93.29
C ASP A 706 53.67 3.82 -94.28
N GLY A 707 54.15 3.60 -95.50
CA GLY A 707 53.40 3.04 -96.62
C GLY A 707 53.80 3.66 -97.97
N GLU A 708 52.82 3.82 -98.86
CA GLU A 708 53.02 4.47 -100.16
C GLU A 708 52.71 5.97 -100.09
N VAL A 709 53.73 6.81 -100.32
CA VAL A 709 53.55 8.26 -100.51
C VAL A 709 53.36 8.54 -102.00
N THR A 710 52.21 9.09 -102.38
CA THR A 710 51.87 9.40 -103.78
C THR A 710 52.16 10.85 -104.11
N PHE A 711 52.87 11.08 -105.22
CA PHE A 711 53.19 12.39 -105.78
C PHE A 711 52.28 12.62 -107.00
N ASP A 712 51.06 13.13 -106.75
CA ASP A 712 49.97 13.18 -107.73
C ASP A 712 50.34 13.89 -109.04
N ASN A 713 51.08 15.00 -108.97
CA ASN A 713 51.40 15.79 -110.16
C ASN A 713 52.34 15.08 -111.15
N ILE A 714 53.13 14.11 -110.68
CA ILE A 714 54.02 13.30 -111.53
C ILE A 714 53.53 11.85 -111.69
N GLY A 715 52.41 11.49 -111.04
CA GLY A 715 51.83 10.15 -111.10
C GLY A 715 52.76 9.05 -110.57
N LYS A 716 53.63 9.37 -109.60
CA LYS A 716 54.60 8.43 -109.03
C LYS A 716 54.35 8.17 -107.54
N LYS A 717 54.88 7.05 -107.04
CA LYS A 717 54.80 6.66 -105.63
C LYS A 717 56.16 6.30 -105.07
N ALA A 718 56.38 6.58 -103.80
CA ALA A 718 57.53 6.10 -103.03
C ALA A 718 57.04 5.22 -101.88
N GLY A 719 57.65 4.04 -101.70
CA GLY A 719 57.37 3.16 -100.57
C GLY A 719 58.35 3.46 -99.43
N ILE A 720 57.83 3.77 -98.25
CA ILE A 720 58.63 4.05 -97.06
C ILE A 720 58.10 3.21 -95.90
N SER A 721 58.99 2.54 -95.18
CA SER A 721 58.67 1.76 -93.99
C SER A 721 59.50 2.24 -92.79
N PHE A 722 59.16 1.80 -91.58
CA PHE A 722 59.94 2.12 -90.37
C PHE A 722 60.49 0.88 -89.68
N LYS A 723 61.67 1.05 -89.04
CA LYS A 723 62.32 0.01 -88.23
C LYS A 723 62.51 0.47 -86.78
N PRO A 724 61.87 -0.20 -85.79
CA PRO A 724 60.80 -1.20 -85.95
C PRO A 724 59.52 -0.57 -86.55
N PRO A 725 58.53 -1.39 -87.00
CA PRO A 725 57.25 -0.88 -87.48
C PRO A 725 56.61 0.11 -86.49
N LEU A 726 56.01 1.19 -86.99
CA LEU A 726 55.47 2.25 -86.11
C LEU A 726 54.38 1.73 -85.17
N VAL A 727 53.60 0.74 -85.61
CA VAL A 727 52.55 0.10 -84.80
C VAL A 727 53.12 -0.59 -83.56
N ASP A 728 54.33 -1.16 -83.64
CA ASP A 728 54.99 -1.82 -82.51
C ASP A 728 55.52 -0.82 -81.47
N LEU A 729 55.73 0.44 -81.89
CA LEU A 729 56.12 1.54 -81.02
C LEU A 729 54.92 2.19 -80.31
N LEU A 730 53.69 1.90 -80.76
CA LEU A 730 52.49 2.46 -80.13
C LEU A 730 52.32 1.91 -78.71
N PRO A 731 51.87 2.76 -77.77
CA PRO A 731 51.65 2.33 -76.40
C PRO A 731 50.56 1.26 -76.33
N VAL A 732 50.68 0.39 -75.32
CA VAL A 732 49.74 -0.69 -75.00
C VAL A 732 49.47 -0.71 -73.50
N LEU A 733 48.23 -1.05 -73.12
CA LEU A 733 47.81 -1.25 -71.74
C LEU A 733 48.32 -2.62 -71.27
N LYS A 734 49.23 -2.62 -70.28
CA LYS A 734 49.87 -3.82 -69.71
C LYS A 734 49.86 -3.81 -68.19
#